data_AF-A0A3M1AQJ6-F1
#
_entry.id   AF-A0A3M1AQJ6-F1
#
_cell.length_a   1.000
_cell.length_b   1.000
_cell.length_c   1.000
_cell.angle_alpha   90.00
_cell.angle_beta   90.00
_cell.angle_gamma   90.00
#
_symmetry.space_group_name_H-M   'P 1'
#
loop_
_entity.id
_entity.type
_entity.pdbx_description
1 polymer ?
#
loop_
_entity_poly.entity_id
_entity_poly.type
_entity_poly.pdbx_seq_one_letter_code
_entity_poly.pdbx_strand_id
1 'polypeptide(L)'
;MKQKVFLTLMLVAALLLGCSKGKKGEDDFVIMINYELGMHCTGFDFEYCCVLPPYNSIQAQVVKVSHGVNKPQLMDAYDPEDPTVMVDKQTGKRYRLKYRLKDNSYSEGSKMVYWNARYDMDQDGNNSEPGEVAANAYWTHLYIYKDLEGSNPDKTSEDAKKLYVGGPKLQVPQDGGPSGQKLSGYLRNSTAKGTVVFTKSPVLDNVPIVLTNPGIWEALGLPVTPFYDSERAGRDIKTISEKEIQPYQIAEVTLVDAETDEPIRDTKGRIVQYTGTEPIDVPNCNNCHGTENANKAHPKVWEKVKAEKAYWKSAGASDWYAELKATAISILSLHDEKHGTTFTANYNPQATGNRLGRSTVLCQKCHADNVIGVLGSAKVQHRADGSVVVVDASRIDNALPDTQPIDRLDPQNPNVPPNGTIIPPLTEAIHHQHQTVRPLPDGQGRTGACQGCHPAHRYDRSLDGYPITADGRNAFDGKPGSLGDDNRDAAGGCYVGRDVHSNRNKEKDGVGTPAHLNAIGKWLAENVARDQNGNFKGLWCTNCHNQVSRELYKHDNLKPESAFKPRPEDTIRDDSLEQIAAALGMSVEQLKAELDPKVKLDKNGHDTGETLHAWASKRSTAAIAVIATNGKAPVIHKDPDGDVNVSILDANPNNAANYKKQKGVAAPYEAATQGRDYWLSPGVPHCADCHAAPFVESQGGVAFPINQPGKYSSMRYSKGHSGLACQACHESIHGLYPVTPNVDVTTYQQAASLNPDGSHGPLKCKTCHAAVNENGVPLIAEDREYNGKIVGEDYDLAVQYMHSIGKDEGGRGGQPFVAGK
;
A
#
# COMPACT_ATOMS: atom_id res chain seq x y z
N MET A 1 -15.85 -52.19 48.49
CA MET A 1 -16.06 -52.24 47.02
C MET A 1 -16.12 -50.86 46.32
N LYS A 2 -15.68 -49.75 46.95
CA LYS A 2 -15.73 -48.39 46.36
C LYS A 2 -14.37 -47.66 46.21
N GLN A 3 -13.25 -48.30 46.53
CA GLN A 3 -11.91 -47.68 46.40
C GLN A 3 -11.05 -48.24 45.25
N LYS A 4 -11.44 -49.36 44.63
CA LYS A 4 -10.70 -49.94 43.49
C LYS A 4 -11.16 -49.45 42.11
N VAL A 5 -12.31 -48.78 42.00
CA VAL A 5 -12.83 -48.26 40.72
C VAL A 5 -12.27 -46.86 40.40
N PHE A 6 -11.88 -46.08 41.42
CA PHE A 6 -11.37 -44.71 41.23
C PHE A 6 -9.91 -44.68 40.73
N LEU A 7 -9.08 -45.65 41.13
CA LEU A 7 -7.67 -45.70 40.71
C LEU A 7 -7.50 -46.22 39.28
N THR A 8 -8.41 -47.08 38.79
CA THR A 8 -8.40 -47.58 37.41
C THR A 8 -8.90 -46.52 36.41
N LEU A 9 -9.87 -45.67 36.79
CA LEU A 9 -10.29 -44.54 35.94
C LEU A 9 -9.21 -43.46 35.81
N MET A 10 -8.43 -43.18 36.87
CA MET A 10 -7.31 -42.23 36.78
C MET A 10 -6.12 -42.77 35.99
N LEU A 11 -5.85 -44.09 36.00
CA LEU A 11 -4.82 -44.67 35.14
C LEU A 11 -5.24 -44.70 33.65
N VAL A 12 -6.51 -44.90 33.35
CA VAL A 12 -7.02 -44.84 31.96
C VAL A 12 -7.09 -43.39 31.47
N ALA A 13 -7.41 -42.42 32.32
CA ALA A 13 -7.32 -41.00 31.98
C ALA A 13 -5.86 -40.53 31.81
N ALA A 14 -4.90 -41.03 32.60
CA ALA A 14 -3.48 -40.73 32.44
C ALA A 14 -2.84 -41.42 31.22
N LEU A 15 -3.39 -42.55 30.75
CA LEU A 15 -3.02 -43.16 29.46
C LEU A 15 -3.73 -42.52 28.25
N LEU A 16 -4.86 -41.82 28.45
CA LEU A 16 -5.54 -41.01 27.42
C LEU A 16 -5.06 -39.55 27.37
N LEU A 17 -4.35 -39.09 28.41
CA LEU A 17 -3.56 -37.85 28.45
C LEU A 17 -2.09 -38.08 28.07
N GLY A 18 -1.76 -39.27 27.56
CA GLY A 18 -0.57 -39.48 26.75
C GLY A 18 -0.65 -38.53 25.57
N CYS A 19 0.11 -37.43 25.68
CA CYS A 19 0.34 -36.44 24.63
C CYS A 19 0.22 -37.11 23.26
N SER A 20 -0.78 -36.73 22.46
CA SER A 20 -0.74 -36.99 21.03
C SER A 20 0.46 -36.22 20.49
N LYS A 21 1.65 -36.81 20.60
CA LYS A 21 2.79 -36.45 19.77
C LYS A 21 2.29 -36.71 18.37
N GLY A 22 1.79 -35.67 17.70
CA GLY A 22 1.32 -35.78 16.33
C GLY A 22 2.40 -36.49 15.52
N LYS A 23 1.99 -37.41 14.66
CA LYS A 23 2.92 -38.15 13.80
C LYS A 23 3.86 -37.12 13.14
N LYS A 24 5.17 -37.29 13.34
CA LYS A 24 6.17 -36.41 12.75
C LYS A 24 6.03 -36.45 11.23
N GLY A 25 6.17 -35.30 10.58
CA GLY A 25 6.27 -35.25 9.13
C GLY A 25 7.66 -35.61 8.64
N GLU A 26 7.78 -35.63 7.31
CA GLU A 26 9.01 -35.99 6.60
C GLU A 26 9.87 -34.78 6.25
N ASP A 27 9.24 -33.61 6.09
CA ASP A 27 9.84 -32.40 5.56
C ASP A 27 9.55 -31.22 6.50
N ASP A 28 10.46 -30.25 6.55
CA ASP A 28 10.25 -28.97 7.22
C ASP A 28 9.90 -27.89 6.17
N PHE A 29 8.95 -27.01 6.51
CA PHE A 29 8.51 -25.92 5.66
C PHE A 29 8.45 -24.61 6.45
N VAL A 30 8.71 -23.51 5.76
CA VAL A 30 8.52 -22.15 6.26
C VAL A 30 7.54 -21.42 5.37
N ILE A 31 6.58 -20.72 5.97
CA ILE A 31 5.61 -19.87 5.27
C ILE A 31 5.91 -18.42 5.67
N MET A 32 6.40 -17.62 4.73
CA MET A 32 6.55 -16.18 4.88
C MET A 32 5.26 -15.52 4.41
N ILE A 33 4.66 -14.68 5.24
CA ILE A 33 3.33 -14.09 5.01
C ILE A 33 3.49 -12.56 5.00
N ASN A 34 3.35 -11.95 3.85
CA ASN A 34 3.43 -10.52 3.66
C ASN A 34 2.03 -9.96 3.42
N TYR A 35 1.94 -8.64 3.45
CA TYR A 35 0.71 -7.91 3.29
C TYR A 35 0.90 -6.66 2.46
N GLU A 36 -0.22 -6.11 2.01
CA GLU A 36 -0.27 -4.80 1.36
C GLU A 36 -0.85 -3.80 2.35
N LEU A 37 -0.39 -2.55 2.35
CA LEU A 37 -0.86 -1.59 3.34
C LEU A 37 -2.37 -1.32 3.14
N GLY A 38 -3.22 -1.83 4.04
CA GLY A 38 -4.65 -1.54 4.03
C GLY A 38 -4.96 -0.22 4.74
N MET A 39 -5.45 0.79 4.00
CA MET A 39 -5.88 2.08 4.56
C MET A 39 -7.34 2.38 4.20
N HIS A 40 -8.10 2.91 5.18
CA HIS A 40 -9.51 3.31 5.02
C HIS A 40 -9.68 4.74 5.51
N CYS A 41 -9.91 5.70 4.62
CA CYS A 41 -9.54 7.08 4.96
C CYS A 41 -10.59 7.96 5.68
N THR A 42 -11.83 7.50 5.91
CA THR A 42 -12.88 8.32 6.59
C THR A 42 -13.66 7.56 7.68
N GLY A 43 -13.28 6.30 7.96
CA GLY A 43 -13.98 5.39 8.87
C GLY A 43 -14.50 4.14 8.18
N PHE A 44 -15.40 3.41 8.84
CA PHE A 44 -15.99 2.15 8.35
C PHE A 44 -17.49 2.27 8.03
N ASP A 45 -18.01 3.49 7.92
CA ASP A 45 -19.37 3.77 7.45
C ASP A 45 -19.26 4.58 6.16
N PHE A 46 -19.56 3.92 5.04
CA PHE A 46 -19.35 4.44 3.70
C PHE A 46 -20.60 5.13 3.14
N GLU A 47 -21.61 5.43 3.97
CA GLU A 47 -22.83 6.10 3.51
C GLU A 47 -22.59 7.54 3.05
N TYR A 48 -21.62 8.26 3.63
CA TYR A 48 -21.43 9.69 3.34
C TYR A 48 -20.34 9.92 2.30
N CYS A 49 -19.15 9.43 2.57
CA CYS A 49 -18.04 9.49 1.64
C CYS A 49 -16.99 8.45 2.00
N CYS A 50 -16.15 8.12 1.04
CA CYS A 50 -14.92 7.41 1.32
C CYS A 50 -13.77 7.91 0.44
N VAL A 51 -12.63 8.13 1.11
CA VAL A 51 -11.40 8.60 0.50
C VAL A 51 -10.54 7.43 0.00
N LEU A 52 -10.56 6.27 0.66
CA LEU A 52 -9.95 5.02 0.16
C LEU A 52 -10.82 3.82 0.56
N PRO A 53 -11.17 2.91 -0.38
CA PRO A 53 -12.01 1.76 -0.11
C PRO A 53 -11.30 0.71 0.75
N PRO A 54 -12.05 -0.22 1.38
CA PRO A 54 -11.46 -1.32 2.10
C PRO A 54 -10.69 -2.25 1.15
N TYR A 55 -9.39 -2.37 1.38
CA TYR A 55 -8.53 -3.26 0.62
C TYR A 55 -7.32 -3.67 1.47
N ASN A 56 -7.15 -4.97 1.66
CA ASN A 56 -5.93 -5.55 2.21
C ASN A 56 -5.64 -6.88 1.51
N SER A 57 -4.43 -7.41 1.58
CA SER A 57 -4.05 -8.62 0.86
C SER A 57 -3.12 -9.48 1.70
N ILE A 58 -3.37 -10.79 1.74
CA ILE A 58 -2.37 -11.77 2.19
C ILE A 58 -1.55 -12.18 0.98
N GLN A 59 -0.23 -12.06 1.06
CA GLN A 59 0.71 -12.66 0.12
C GLN A 59 1.61 -13.64 0.86
N ALA A 60 1.94 -14.78 0.28
CA ALA A 60 2.77 -15.78 0.93
C ALA A 60 3.75 -16.45 -0.03
N GLN A 61 4.93 -16.77 0.50
CA GLN A 61 5.90 -17.64 -0.15
C GLN A 61 6.25 -18.79 0.79
N VAL A 62 6.32 -19.99 0.24
CA VAL A 62 6.60 -21.20 1.01
C VAL A 62 7.93 -21.77 0.58
N VAL A 63 8.78 -22.06 1.54
CA VAL A 63 10.08 -22.71 1.30
C VAL A 63 10.08 -24.06 2.00
N LYS A 64 10.34 -25.10 1.23
CA LYS A 64 10.74 -26.40 1.76
C LYS A 64 12.20 -26.31 2.17
N VAL A 65 12.44 -26.47 3.47
CA VAL A 65 13.75 -26.29 4.10
C VAL A 65 14.71 -27.35 3.59
N SER A 66 15.95 -26.96 3.28
CA SER A 66 16.97 -27.91 2.84
C SER A 66 17.53 -28.73 3.99
N HIS A 67 17.78 -30.03 3.77
CA HIS A 67 18.59 -30.83 4.68
C HIS A 67 20.04 -30.98 4.19
N GLY A 68 21.01 -30.81 5.09
CA GLY A 68 22.44 -30.90 4.77
C GLY A 68 22.92 -29.78 3.84
N VAL A 69 23.73 -30.13 2.83
CA VAL A 69 24.31 -29.18 1.86
C VAL A 69 23.45 -28.95 0.62
N ASN A 70 22.18 -29.38 0.65
CA ASN A 70 21.26 -29.19 -0.47
C ASN A 70 20.71 -27.75 -0.50
N LYS A 71 20.16 -27.35 -1.65
CA LYS A 71 19.46 -26.07 -1.79
C LYS A 71 18.03 -26.18 -1.26
N PRO A 72 17.50 -25.14 -0.60
CA PRO A 72 16.08 -25.06 -0.28
C PRO A 72 15.26 -24.99 -1.56
N GLN A 73 13.99 -25.36 -1.49
CA GLN A 73 13.07 -25.29 -2.62
C GLN A 73 11.97 -24.27 -2.34
N LEU A 74 11.88 -23.25 -3.20
CA LEU A 74 10.71 -22.38 -3.25
C LEU A 74 9.53 -23.19 -3.82
N MET A 75 8.43 -23.24 -3.06
CA MET A 75 7.22 -23.99 -3.40
C MET A 75 6.26 -23.08 -4.18
N ASP A 76 6.64 -22.77 -5.42
CA ASP A 76 5.92 -21.86 -6.32
C ASP A 76 5.06 -22.56 -7.37
N ALA A 77 5.19 -23.89 -7.50
CA ALA A 77 4.47 -24.66 -8.50
C ALA A 77 3.04 -24.92 -8.07
N TYR A 78 2.12 -24.83 -9.02
CA TYR A 78 0.69 -25.00 -8.80
C TYR A 78 0.09 -25.96 -9.83
N ASP A 79 -1.08 -26.50 -9.51
CA ASP A 79 -1.89 -27.26 -10.48
C ASP A 79 -2.53 -26.29 -11.49
N PRO A 80 -2.30 -26.43 -12.80
CA PRO A 80 -2.91 -25.58 -13.82
C PRO A 80 -4.44 -25.58 -13.82
N GLU A 81 -5.08 -26.66 -13.36
CA GLU A 81 -6.54 -26.79 -13.31
C GLU A 81 -7.14 -26.27 -12.00
N ASP A 82 -6.32 -26.16 -10.95
CA ASP A 82 -6.70 -25.59 -9.65
C ASP A 82 -5.51 -24.82 -9.05
N PRO A 83 -5.42 -23.50 -9.30
CA PRO A 83 -4.30 -22.69 -8.82
C PRO A 83 -4.27 -22.51 -7.30
N THR A 84 -5.21 -23.09 -6.54
CA THR A 84 -5.12 -23.19 -5.07
C THR A 84 -4.27 -24.37 -4.60
N VAL A 85 -3.96 -25.33 -5.47
CA VAL A 85 -3.17 -26.51 -5.15
C VAL A 85 -1.70 -26.27 -5.47
N MET A 86 -0.88 -26.35 -4.43
CA MET A 86 0.58 -26.36 -4.51
C MET A 86 1.10 -27.75 -4.83
N VAL A 87 2.06 -27.84 -5.75
CA VAL A 87 2.67 -29.12 -6.16
C VAL A 87 4.16 -29.11 -5.83
N ASP A 88 4.62 -30.10 -5.08
CA ASP A 88 6.05 -30.34 -4.94
C ASP A 88 6.62 -30.92 -6.24
N LYS A 89 7.38 -30.11 -6.99
CA LYS A 89 8.04 -30.52 -8.24
C LYS A 89 8.94 -31.74 -8.09
N GLN A 90 9.47 -32.01 -6.90
CA GLN A 90 10.41 -33.12 -6.66
C GLN A 90 9.69 -34.43 -6.34
N THR A 91 8.56 -34.37 -5.63
CA THR A 91 7.89 -35.56 -5.08
C THR A 91 6.51 -35.82 -5.68
N GLY A 92 5.91 -34.83 -6.35
CA GLY A 92 4.54 -34.87 -6.84
C GLY A 92 3.48 -34.71 -5.74
N LYS A 93 3.88 -34.53 -4.48
CA LYS A 93 2.94 -34.29 -3.37
C LYS A 93 2.16 -32.98 -3.59
N ARG A 94 0.90 -32.99 -3.16
CA ARG A 94 -0.06 -31.90 -3.39
C ARG A 94 -0.50 -31.31 -2.05
N TYR A 95 -0.43 -29.99 -1.94
CA TYR A 95 -0.75 -29.24 -0.73
C TYR A 95 -1.70 -28.09 -1.04
N ARG A 96 -2.29 -27.50 -0.01
CA ARG A 96 -2.96 -26.19 -0.07
C ARG A 96 -2.51 -25.32 1.08
N LEU A 97 -2.68 -24.00 0.92
CA LEU A 97 -2.46 -23.01 1.98
C LEU A 97 -3.81 -22.51 2.47
N LYS A 98 -4.28 -23.07 3.59
CA LYS A 98 -5.52 -22.66 4.22
C LYS A 98 -5.27 -21.41 5.05
N TYR A 99 -6.07 -20.36 4.86
CA TYR A 99 -5.93 -19.12 5.61
C TYR A 99 -7.22 -18.69 6.30
N ARG A 100 -7.04 -17.89 7.35
CA ARG A 100 -8.11 -17.15 8.04
C ARG A 100 -7.54 -15.93 8.74
N LEU A 101 -8.37 -14.91 8.93
CA LEU A 101 -8.06 -13.81 9.84
C LEU A 101 -8.55 -14.15 11.25
N LYS A 102 -7.69 -13.98 12.26
CA LYS A 102 -8.05 -14.24 13.65
C LYS A 102 -9.02 -13.17 14.14
N ASP A 103 -10.15 -13.61 14.69
CA ASP A 103 -11.18 -12.74 15.26
C ASP A 103 -11.68 -11.67 14.27
N ASN A 104 -11.65 -11.96 12.96
CA ASN A 104 -12.07 -11.05 11.89
C ASN A 104 -12.69 -11.82 10.71
N SER A 105 -13.74 -12.60 11.00
CA SER A 105 -14.38 -13.51 10.04
C SER A 105 -15.49 -12.87 9.19
N TYR A 106 -15.91 -11.66 9.54
CA TYR A 106 -16.87 -10.84 8.78
C TYR A 106 -16.53 -9.35 8.91
N SER A 107 -17.06 -8.54 8.01
CA SER A 107 -16.84 -7.09 7.98
C SER A 107 -18.15 -6.31 7.98
N GLU A 108 -19.12 -6.69 7.16
CA GLU A 108 -20.39 -5.96 7.03
C GLU A 108 -21.27 -6.08 8.28
N GLY A 109 -22.01 -5.01 8.58
CA GLY A 109 -22.96 -4.95 9.68
C GLY A 109 -22.37 -4.22 10.88
N SER A 110 -21.93 -4.95 11.91
CA SER A 110 -21.54 -4.36 13.20
C SER A 110 -20.16 -3.70 13.24
N LYS A 111 -19.37 -3.84 12.16
CA LYS A 111 -18.01 -3.31 12.02
C LYS A 111 -17.85 -2.35 10.84
N MET A 112 -18.56 -2.60 9.74
CA MET A 112 -18.50 -1.80 8.52
C MET A 112 -19.87 -1.73 7.84
N VAL A 113 -20.16 -0.61 7.19
CA VAL A 113 -21.29 -0.42 6.27
C VAL A 113 -20.72 -0.05 4.91
N TYR A 114 -20.61 -1.04 4.03
CA TYR A 114 -20.02 -0.93 2.70
C TYR A 114 -20.91 -1.56 1.63
N TRP A 115 -21.35 -2.81 1.86
CA TRP A 115 -22.31 -3.47 0.97
C TRP A 115 -23.74 -3.03 1.23
N ASN A 116 -24.08 -2.52 2.43
CA ASN A 116 -25.40 -1.93 2.67
C ASN A 116 -25.45 -0.42 2.39
N ALA A 117 -24.31 0.23 2.15
CA ALA A 117 -24.28 1.63 1.73
C ALA A 117 -24.78 1.73 0.29
N ARG A 118 -26.00 2.25 0.09
CA ARG A 118 -26.61 2.38 -1.24
C ARG A 118 -25.90 3.42 -2.11
N TYR A 119 -25.75 3.09 -3.38
CA TYR A 119 -25.16 3.97 -4.38
C TYR A 119 -25.88 3.78 -5.71
N ASP A 120 -26.57 4.82 -6.16
CA ASP A 120 -27.18 4.95 -7.49
C ASP A 120 -26.08 4.89 -8.56
N MET A 121 -25.92 3.73 -9.19
CA MET A 121 -24.82 3.46 -10.11
C MET A 121 -25.12 4.04 -11.49
N ASP A 122 -26.34 3.86 -11.98
CA ASP A 122 -26.74 4.27 -13.34
C ASP A 122 -27.30 5.72 -13.42
N GLN A 123 -27.41 6.39 -12.28
CA GLN A 123 -27.90 7.76 -12.11
C GLN A 123 -29.35 7.96 -12.54
N ASP A 124 -30.20 6.93 -12.41
CA ASP A 124 -31.63 7.06 -12.70
C ASP A 124 -32.45 7.68 -11.56
N GLY A 125 -31.81 7.91 -10.40
CA GLY A 125 -32.41 8.47 -9.19
C GLY A 125 -33.01 7.43 -8.25
N ASN A 126 -32.88 6.15 -8.57
CA ASN A 126 -33.15 5.00 -7.73
C ASN A 126 -31.81 4.34 -7.33
N ASN A 127 -31.77 3.74 -6.14
CA ASN A 127 -30.60 2.98 -5.67
C ASN A 127 -31.01 1.68 -4.96
N SER A 128 -32.20 1.20 -5.30
CA SER A 128 -32.83 0.04 -4.66
C SER A 128 -32.49 -1.25 -5.39
N GLU A 129 -31.94 -1.13 -6.60
CA GLU A 129 -31.61 -2.19 -7.53
C GLU A 129 -30.56 -3.13 -6.92
N PRO A 130 -30.62 -4.44 -7.25
CA PRO A 130 -29.62 -5.39 -6.78
C PRO A 130 -28.20 -5.03 -7.25
N GLY A 131 -27.31 -4.75 -6.30
CA GLY A 131 -25.91 -4.43 -6.56
C GLY A 131 -25.59 -2.94 -6.59
N GLU A 132 -26.58 -2.07 -6.42
CA GLU A 132 -26.39 -0.62 -6.31
C GLU A 132 -25.93 -0.19 -4.92
N VAL A 133 -24.67 -0.49 -4.67
CA VAL A 133 -24.01 -0.36 -3.37
C VAL A 133 -22.60 0.18 -3.56
N ALA A 134 -22.09 0.88 -2.54
CA ALA A 134 -20.74 1.46 -2.58
C ALA A 134 -19.67 0.40 -2.90
N ALA A 135 -19.83 -0.82 -2.37
CA ALA A 135 -18.91 -1.92 -2.63
C ALA A 135 -18.71 -2.27 -4.11
N ASN A 136 -19.77 -2.19 -4.90
CA ASN A 136 -19.70 -2.40 -6.34
C ASN A 136 -19.24 -1.13 -7.06
N ALA A 137 -19.68 0.04 -6.59
CA ALA A 137 -19.37 1.33 -7.21
C ALA A 137 -17.89 1.71 -7.21
N TYR A 138 -17.12 1.24 -6.22
CA TYR A 138 -15.73 1.64 -6.04
C TYR A 138 -14.74 1.04 -7.04
N TRP A 139 -15.08 -0.09 -7.66
CA TRP A 139 -14.12 -0.90 -8.42
C TRP A 139 -14.44 -0.99 -9.92
N THR A 140 -15.46 -0.26 -10.40
CA THR A 140 -15.96 -0.34 -11.78
C THR A 140 -14.99 0.16 -12.85
N HIS A 141 -13.92 0.84 -12.46
CA HIS A 141 -12.80 1.18 -13.35
C HIS A 141 -11.90 -0.04 -13.66
N LEU A 142 -11.92 -1.09 -12.83
CA LEU A 142 -11.16 -2.32 -13.03
C LEU A 142 -11.97 -3.37 -13.78
N TYR A 143 -11.31 -4.13 -14.66
CA TYR A 143 -11.96 -5.21 -15.40
C TYR A 143 -11.01 -6.33 -15.80
N ILE A 144 -11.60 -7.48 -16.15
CA ILE A 144 -10.94 -8.62 -16.78
C ILE A 144 -11.72 -9.04 -18.05
N TYR A 145 -11.11 -9.84 -18.92
CA TYR A 145 -11.82 -10.45 -20.06
C TYR A 145 -12.20 -11.90 -19.81
N LYS A 146 -11.36 -12.64 -19.07
CA LYS A 146 -11.55 -14.07 -18.86
C LYS A 146 -11.09 -14.53 -17.48
N ASP A 147 -9.87 -14.16 -17.11
CA ASP A 147 -9.20 -14.65 -15.91
C ASP A 147 -8.24 -13.59 -15.33
N LEU A 148 -7.75 -13.88 -14.13
CA LEU A 148 -6.76 -13.06 -13.42
C LEU A 148 -5.33 -13.25 -13.95
N GLU A 149 -5.11 -13.97 -15.05
CA GLU A 149 -3.79 -14.02 -15.73
C GLU A 149 -3.65 -12.93 -16.80
N GLY A 150 -4.63 -12.02 -16.89
CA GLY A 150 -4.67 -10.98 -17.92
C GLY A 150 -5.00 -11.53 -19.31
N SER A 151 -5.67 -12.68 -19.42
CA SER A 151 -6.05 -13.24 -20.72
C SER A 151 -7.10 -12.38 -21.41
N ASN A 152 -6.80 -11.89 -22.61
CA ASN A 152 -7.72 -11.24 -23.53
C ASN A 152 -7.82 -12.09 -24.82
N PRO A 153 -8.68 -13.13 -24.84
CA PRO A 153 -8.70 -14.13 -25.91
C PRO A 153 -9.13 -13.54 -27.25
N ASP A 154 -10.05 -12.57 -27.23
CA ASP A 154 -10.57 -11.90 -28.43
C ASP A 154 -9.62 -10.79 -28.93
N LYS A 155 -8.56 -10.47 -28.17
CA LYS A 155 -7.63 -9.36 -28.43
C LYS A 155 -8.35 -8.05 -28.72
N THR A 156 -9.38 -7.78 -27.92
CA THR A 156 -10.29 -6.66 -28.10
C THR A 156 -10.14 -5.63 -27.01
N SER A 157 -10.62 -4.42 -27.26
CA SER A 157 -10.86 -3.38 -26.25
C SER A 157 -12.34 -3.05 -26.11
N GLU A 158 -13.22 -3.76 -26.81
CA GLU A 158 -14.66 -3.50 -26.76
C GLU A 158 -15.22 -3.63 -25.33
N ASP A 159 -15.87 -2.58 -24.85
CA ASP A 159 -16.47 -2.52 -23.50
C ASP A 159 -17.47 -3.66 -23.24
N ALA A 160 -18.20 -4.11 -24.26
CA ALA A 160 -19.15 -5.23 -24.16
C ALA A 160 -18.50 -6.58 -23.77
N LYS A 161 -17.19 -6.71 -24.01
CA LYS A 161 -16.38 -7.90 -23.74
C LYS A 161 -15.69 -7.85 -22.39
N LYS A 162 -15.64 -6.70 -21.73
CA LYS A 162 -15.05 -6.50 -20.42
C LYS A 162 -16.00 -6.99 -19.31
N LEU A 163 -15.43 -7.59 -18.29
CA LEU A 163 -16.08 -7.97 -17.04
C LEU A 163 -15.62 -6.99 -15.96
N TYR A 164 -16.35 -5.89 -15.79
CA TYR A 164 -16.03 -4.88 -14.78
C TYR A 164 -16.29 -5.40 -13.38
N VAL A 165 -15.33 -5.16 -12.49
CA VAL A 165 -15.46 -5.47 -11.07
C VAL A 165 -16.54 -4.57 -10.45
N GLY A 166 -17.49 -5.16 -9.73
CA GLY A 166 -18.68 -4.48 -9.24
C GLY A 166 -19.79 -4.33 -10.29
N GLY A 167 -19.53 -4.59 -11.57
CA GLY A 167 -20.52 -4.54 -12.63
C GLY A 167 -21.55 -5.68 -12.57
N PRO A 168 -22.60 -5.64 -13.40
CA PRO A 168 -23.71 -6.60 -13.35
C PRO A 168 -23.30 -8.06 -13.62
N LYS A 169 -22.15 -8.28 -14.26
CA LYS A 169 -21.60 -9.62 -14.54
C LYS A 169 -20.61 -10.12 -13.48
N LEU A 170 -20.09 -9.23 -12.63
CA LEU A 170 -19.03 -9.53 -11.66
C LEU A 170 -19.18 -8.63 -10.43
N GLN A 171 -20.21 -8.87 -9.63
CA GLN A 171 -20.43 -8.14 -8.38
C GLN A 171 -19.41 -8.55 -7.31
N VAL A 172 -19.02 -7.61 -6.46
CA VAL A 172 -18.17 -7.87 -5.29
C VAL A 172 -19.00 -8.60 -4.23
N PRO A 173 -18.65 -9.84 -3.85
CA PRO A 173 -19.41 -10.58 -2.86
C PRO A 173 -19.32 -9.90 -1.49
N GLN A 174 -20.40 -9.99 -0.70
CA GLN A 174 -20.38 -9.53 0.69
C GLN A 174 -19.26 -10.24 1.48
N ASP A 175 -18.52 -9.46 2.28
CA ASP A 175 -17.33 -9.90 3.03
C ASP A 175 -16.23 -10.52 2.14
N GLY A 176 -16.21 -10.17 0.85
CA GLY A 176 -15.15 -10.52 -0.08
C GLY A 176 -14.60 -9.30 -0.82
N GLY A 177 -13.37 -9.43 -1.29
CA GLY A 177 -12.67 -8.39 -2.02
C GLY A 177 -13.07 -8.27 -3.49
N PRO A 178 -12.55 -7.26 -4.21
CA PRO A 178 -12.71 -7.12 -5.66
C PRO A 178 -12.20 -8.34 -6.46
N SER A 179 -11.32 -9.16 -5.89
CA SER A 179 -10.86 -10.43 -6.47
C SER A 179 -11.85 -11.60 -6.29
N GLY A 180 -12.91 -11.40 -5.48
CA GLY A 180 -13.85 -12.44 -5.05
C GLY A 180 -13.39 -13.28 -3.85
N GLN A 181 -12.15 -13.08 -3.35
CA GLN A 181 -11.63 -13.81 -2.19
C GLN A 181 -12.25 -13.30 -0.87
N LYS A 182 -12.50 -14.22 0.06
CA LYS A 182 -13.16 -13.96 1.36
C LYS A 182 -12.15 -13.84 2.49
N LEU A 183 -12.58 -13.47 3.69
CA LEU A 183 -11.71 -13.36 4.89
C LEU A 183 -11.13 -14.72 5.38
N SER A 184 -11.51 -15.84 4.76
CA SER A 184 -10.90 -17.16 4.96
C SER A 184 -11.09 -18.03 3.71
N GLY A 185 -10.20 -19.02 3.53
CA GLY A 185 -10.25 -19.93 2.38
C GLY A 185 -8.90 -20.57 2.09
N TYR A 186 -8.61 -20.78 0.81
CA TYR A 186 -7.28 -21.20 0.34
C TYR A 186 -6.62 -20.08 -0.44
N LEU A 187 -5.32 -19.87 -0.20
CA LEU A 187 -4.53 -18.95 -1.01
C LEU A 187 -4.41 -19.52 -2.43
N ARG A 188 -4.48 -18.64 -3.43
CA ARG A 188 -4.33 -18.97 -4.85
C ARG A 188 -2.93 -18.59 -5.32
N ASN A 189 -2.31 -19.35 -6.21
CA ASN A 189 -1.06 -18.94 -6.84
C ASN A 189 -1.32 -17.86 -7.91
N SER A 190 -0.51 -16.81 -7.92
CA SER A 190 -0.56 -15.73 -8.92
C SER A 190 -0.07 -16.14 -10.31
N THR A 191 0.27 -17.42 -10.53
CA THR A 191 0.64 -18.03 -11.81
C THR A 191 1.95 -17.49 -12.38
N ALA A 192 2.28 -17.86 -13.62
CA ALA A 192 3.50 -17.43 -14.29
C ALA A 192 3.47 -15.96 -14.75
N LYS A 193 2.29 -15.33 -14.82
CA LYS A 193 2.12 -13.95 -15.26
C LYS A 193 1.87 -12.95 -14.12
N GLY A 194 1.66 -13.44 -12.91
CA GLY A 194 1.12 -12.63 -11.82
C GLY A 194 -0.40 -12.50 -11.94
N THR A 195 -1.00 -11.82 -10.96
CA THR A 195 -2.42 -11.50 -10.99
C THR A 195 -2.62 -10.14 -11.63
N VAL A 196 -3.33 -10.12 -12.77
CA VAL A 196 -3.47 -8.96 -13.65
C VAL A 196 -4.93 -8.60 -13.84
N VAL A 197 -5.25 -7.33 -13.61
CA VAL A 197 -6.50 -6.69 -14.01
C VAL A 197 -6.20 -5.56 -15.00
N PHE A 198 -7.20 -5.07 -15.71
CA PHE A 198 -7.06 -3.93 -16.61
C PHE A 198 -7.83 -2.72 -16.07
N THR A 199 -7.39 -1.53 -16.43
CA THR A 199 -8.04 -0.25 -16.17
C THR A 199 -7.85 0.67 -17.38
N LYS A 200 -8.63 1.75 -17.46
CA LYS A 200 -8.47 2.81 -18.47
C LYS A 200 -7.58 3.94 -17.95
N SER A 201 -6.81 4.56 -18.85
CA SER A 201 -6.15 5.85 -18.63
C SER A 201 -6.60 6.86 -19.70
N PRO A 202 -6.28 8.16 -19.53
CA PRO A 202 -6.66 9.18 -20.51
C PRO A 202 -6.17 8.95 -21.95
N VAL A 203 -5.25 8.01 -22.17
CA VAL A 203 -4.58 7.77 -23.46
C VAL A 203 -4.51 6.29 -23.86
N LEU A 204 -4.96 5.38 -22.99
CA LEU A 204 -4.91 3.93 -23.20
C LEU A 204 -6.12 3.27 -22.55
N ASP A 205 -6.79 2.40 -23.28
CA ASP A 205 -7.95 1.68 -22.74
C ASP A 205 -7.53 0.44 -21.93
N ASN A 206 -6.74 -0.47 -22.51
CA ASN A 206 -6.31 -1.71 -21.86
C ASN A 206 -4.98 -1.51 -21.09
N VAL A 207 -4.97 -0.72 -20.01
CA VAL A 207 -3.78 -0.58 -19.15
C VAL A 207 -3.72 -1.73 -18.14
N PRO A 208 -2.70 -2.60 -18.18
CA PRO A 208 -2.58 -3.69 -17.21
C PRO A 208 -2.14 -3.16 -15.85
N ILE A 209 -2.74 -3.67 -14.79
CA ILE A 209 -2.34 -3.48 -13.39
C ILE A 209 -2.01 -4.85 -12.82
N VAL A 210 -0.73 -5.07 -12.53
CA VAL A 210 -0.26 -6.28 -11.87
C VAL A 210 -0.43 -6.10 -10.37
N LEU A 211 -1.41 -6.79 -9.77
CA LEU A 211 -1.69 -6.72 -8.33
C LEU A 211 -0.68 -7.52 -7.53
N THR A 212 -0.22 -8.66 -8.06
CA THR A 212 0.76 -9.53 -7.41
C THR A 212 1.75 -10.06 -8.42
N ASN A 213 3.02 -10.07 -8.02
CA ASN A 213 4.09 -10.66 -8.80
C ASN A 213 3.88 -12.16 -9.08
N PRO A 214 4.42 -12.71 -10.17
CA PRO A 214 4.32 -14.14 -10.51
C PRO A 214 4.76 -15.09 -9.38
N GLY A 215 4.11 -16.25 -9.25
CA GLY A 215 4.52 -17.33 -8.32
C GLY A 215 4.40 -17.01 -6.83
N ILE A 216 3.50 -16.11 -6.44
CA ILE A 216 3.18 -15.78 -5.04
C ILE A 216 1.80 -16.36 -4.71
N TRP A 217 1.64 -16.89 -3.50
CA TRP A 217 0.35 -17.37 -3.00
C TRP A 217 -0.43 -16.21 -2.38
N GLU A 218 -1.68 -16.00 -2.74
CA GLU A 218 -2.38 -14.75 -2.41
C GLU A 218 -3.84 -14.92 -1.99
N ALA A 219 -4.29 -13.96 -1.17
CA ALA A 219 -5.67 -13.55 -1.00
C ALA A 219 -5.76 -12.02 -1.13
N LEU A 220 -6.33 -11.49 -2.22
CA LEU A 220 -6.28 -10.09 -2.60
C LEU A 220 -7.56 -9.31 -2.29
N GLY A 221 -7.39 -8.08 -1.83
CA GLY A 221 -8.47 -7.11 -1.64
C GLY A 221 -9.46 -7.46 -0.53
N LEU A 222 -9.02 -8.24 0.45
CA LEU A 222 -9.76 -8.59 1.65
C LEU A 222 -10.29 -7.33 2.35
N PRO A 223 -11.60 -7.27 2.66
CA PRO A 223 -12.22 -6.10 3.28
C PRO A 223 -12.01 -6.11 4.81
N VAL A 224 -10.77 -6.11 5.26
CA VAL A 224 -10.38 -6.27 6.67
C VAL A 224 -10.77 -5.04 7.49
N THR A 225 -11.31 -5.23 8.69
CA THR A 225 -11.65 -4.14 9.62
C THR A 225 -10.75 -4.16 10.86
N PRO A 226 -10.55 -3.04 11.57
CA PRO A 226 -9.76 -2.99 12.80
C PRO A 226 -10.55 -3.49 14.01
N PHE A 227 -11.74 -4.07 13.81
CA PHE A 227 -12.63 -4.46 14.90
C PHE A 227 -12.77 -5.98 14.98
N TYR A 228 -12.60 -6.50 16.20
CA TYR A 228 -12.68 -7.93 16.45
C TYR A 228 -14.12 -8.47 16.45
N ASP A 229 -14.32 -9.71 15.99
CA ASP A 229 -15.61 -10.41 16.01
C ASP A 229 -16.11 -10.53 17.46
N SER A 230 -15.23 -10.94 18.37
CA SER A 230 -15.51 -11.16 19.79
C SER A 230 -16.00 -9.90 20.52
N GLU A 231 -15.62 -8.73 20.01
CA GLU A 231 -16.01 -7.44 20.56
C GLU A 231 -17.26 -6.86 19.87
N ARG A 232 -17.51 -7.19 18.59
CA ARG A 232 -18.53 -6.51 17.77
C ARG A 232 -19.71 -7.39 17.35
N ALA A 233 -19.63 -8.72 17.45
CA ALA A 233 -20.70 -9.59 17.00
C ALA A 233 -22.03 -9.26 17.69
N GLY A 234 -23.07 -9.01 16.89
CA GLY A 234 -24.42 -8.68 17.37
C GLY A 234 -24.59 -7.26 17.94
N ARG A 235 -23.57 -6.40 17.87
CA ARG A 235 -23.67 -4.98 18.30
C ARG A 235 -24.10 -4.06 17.16
N ASP A 236 -24.71 -2.94 17.51
CA ASP A 236 -25.00 -1.88 16.55
C ASP A 236 -23.70 -1.12 16.20
N ILE A 237 -23.42 -0.92 14.91
CA ILE A 237 -22.23 -0.20 14.42
C ILE A 237 -22.08 1.20 15.03
N LYS A 238 -23.19 1.89 15.32
CA LYS A 238 -23.18 3.25 15.90
C LYS A 238 -22.51 3.29 17.28
N THR A 239 -22.38 2.14 17.95
CA THR A 239 -21.76 2.03 19.28
C THR A 239 -20.24 1.90 19.25
N ILE A 240 -19.61 1.78 18.06
CA ILE A 240 -18.14 1.68 17.95
C ILE A 240 -17.49 2.88 18.60
N SER A 241 -16.44 2.64 19.38
CA SER A 241 -15.59 3.66 19.99
C SER A 241 -14.13 3.51 19.55
N GLU A 242 -13.37 4.60 19.58
CA GLU A 242 -11.96 4.63 19.18
C GLU A 242 -11.09 3.59 19.92
N LYS A 243 -11.39 3.34 21.20
CA LYS A 243 -10.71 2.34 22.02
C LYS A 243 -10.90 0.88 21.56
N GLU A 244 -11.84 0.63 20.65
CA GLU A 244 -12.06 -0.69 20.04
C GLU A 244 -11.19 -0.88 18.78
N ILE A 245 -10.50 0.16 18.30
CA ILE A 245 -9.61 0.04 17.15
C ILE A 245 -8.42 -0.85 17.51
N GLN A 246 -8.29 -1.92 16.75
CA GLN A 246 -7.08 -2.71 16.64
C GLN A 246 -6.37 -2.39 15.32
N PRO A 247 -5.22 -1.69 15.36
CA PRO A 247 -4.53 -1.20 14.15
C PRO A 247 -3.92 -2.31 13.26
N TYR A 248 -4.10 -3.58 13.64
CA TYR A 248 -3.52 -4.75 13.01
C TYR A 248 -4.42 -5.96 13.21
N GLN A 249 -4.61 -6.75 12.15
CA GLN A 249 -5.20 -8.09 12.25
C GLN A 249 -4.12 -9.14 12.04
N ILE A 250 -4.42 -10.38 12.43
CA ILE A 250 -3.49 -11.50 12.27
C ILE A 250 -4.05 -12.45 11.23
N ALA A 251 -3.34 -12.58 10.11
CA ALA A 251 -3.55 -13.65 9.16
C ALA A 251 -2.86 -14.93 9.66
N GLU A 252 -3.58 -16.04 9.69
CA GLU A 252 -3.03 -17.36 9.99
C GLU A 252 -3.06 -18.19 8.71
N VAL A 253 -1.92 -18.77 8.34
CA VAL A 253 -1.80 -19.64 7.16
C VAL A 253 -1.25 -21.00 7.59
N THR A 254 -1.98 -22.05 7.25
CA THR A 254 -1.67 -23.45 7.57
C THR A 254 -1.44 -24.23 6.29
N LEU A 255 -0.34 -24.97 6.21
CA LEU A 255 -0.11 -25.93 5.13
C LEU A 255 -0.93 -27.20 5.41
N VAL A 256 -1.77 -27.59 4.45
CA VAL A 256 -2.62 -28.77 4.55
C VAL A 256 -2.40 -29.69 3.35
N ASP A 257 -2.69 -30.98 3.53
CA ASP A 257 -2.75 -31.95 2.44
C ASP A 257 -3.93 -31.59 1.50
N ALA A 258 -3.69 -31.59 0.18
CA ALA A 258 -4.68 -31.09 -0.78
C ALA A 258 -5.94 -31.98 -0.90
N GLU A 259 -5.83 -33.28 -0.59
CA GLU A 259 -6.93 -34.24 -0.72
C GLU A 259 -7.73 -34.37 0.57
N THR A 260 -7.04 -34.40 1.71
CA THR A 260 -7.63 -34.70 3.01
C THR A 260 -7.91 -33.47 3.87
N ASP A 261 -7.34 -32.31 3.53
CA ASP A 261 -7.38 -31.07 4.34
C ASP A 261 -6.73 -31.21 5.73
N GLU A 262 -6.04 -32.32 5.99
CA GLU A 262 -5.33 -32.56 7.24
C GLU A 262 -4.07 -31.68 7.32
N PRO A 263 -3.79 -31.05 8.49
CA PRO A 263 -2.60 -30.21 8.64
C PRO A 263 -1.29 -30.98 8.47
N ILE A 264 -0.40 -30.43 7.64
CA ILE A 264 0.96 -30.94 7.49
C ILE A 264 1.73 -30.67 8.78
N ARG A 265 2.53 -31.66 9.20
CA ARG A 265 3.40 -31.57 10.37
C ARG A 265 4.85 -31.52 9.96
N ASP A 266 5.66 -30.80 10.72
CA ASP A 266 7.11 -30.72 10.56
C ASP A 266 7.80 -31.98 11.13
N THR A 267 9.14 -32.06 10.99
CA THR A 267 9.95 -33.18 11.50
C THR A 267 9.94 -33.30 13.04
N LYS A 268 9.44 -32.28 13.75
CA LYS A 268 9.22 -32.25 15.20
C LYS A 268 7.78 -32.61 15.60
N GLY A 269 6.88 -32.80 14.63
CA GLY A 269 5.47 -33.13 14.83
C GLY A 269 4.56 -31.92 15.07
N ARG A 270 5.07 -30.69 14.91
CA ARG A 270 4.31 -29.44 15.02
C ARG A 270 3.57 -29.19 13.71
N ILE A 271 2.39 -28.59 13.77
CA ILE A 271 1.66 -28.18 12.57
C ILE A 271 2.47 -27.07 11.87
N VAL A 272 2.60 -27.17 10.55
CA VAL A 272 3.20 -26.12 9.71
C VAL A 272 2.17 -24.99 9.57
N GLN A 273 2.27 -24.02 10.45
CA GLN A 273 1.38 -22.86 10.51
C GLN A 273 2.16 -21.63 10.96
N TYR A 274 1.96 -20.53 10.25
CA TYR A 274 2.60 -19.25 10.51
C TYR A 274 1.56 -18.14 10.54
N THR A 275 1.97 -16.98 11.02
CA THR A 275 1.14 -15.79 11.07
C THR A 275 1.79 -14.62 10.35
N GLY A 276 0.99 -13.86 9.64
CA GLY A 276 1.33 -12.53 9.14
C GLY A 276 0.47 -11.47 9.82
N THR A 277 0.97 -10.24 9.82
CA THR A 277 0.23 -9.07 10.29
C THR A 277 -0.55 -8.46 9.14
N GLU A 278 -1.68 -7.81 9.39
CA GLU A 278 -2.44 -7.06 8.39
C GLU A 278 -2.75 -5.67 8.96
N PRO A 279 -1.93 -4.63 8.69
CA PRO A 279 -2.17 -3.30 9.20
C PRO A 279 -3.49 -2.77 8.66
N ILE A 280 -4.28 -2.21 9.57
CA ILE A 280 -5.60 -1.68 9.27
C ILE A 280 -5.93 -0.61 10.28
N ASP A 281 -6.17 0.62 9.84
CA ASP A 281 -6.46 1.72 10.76
C ASP A 281 -7.39 2.76 10.15
N VAL A 282 -7.88 3.67 10.98
CA VAL A 282 -8.69 4.83 10.62
C VAL A 282 -7.86 6.11 10.80
N PRO A 283 -7.79 6.99 9.80
CA PRO A 283 -7.24 8.33 9.98
C PRO A 283 -7.96 9.14 11.05
N ASN A 284 -7.17 9.90 11.80
CA ASN A 284 -7.68 10.80 12.85
C ASN A 284 -8.20 12.14 12.29
N CYS A 285 -8.87 12.11 11.14
CA CYS A 285 -9.46 13.28 10.51
C CYS A 285 -10.39 14.03 11.48
N ASN A 286 -11.04 13.30 12.38
CA ASN A 286 -11.95 13.81 13.40
C ASN A 286 -11.31 14.80 14.38
N ASN A 287 -10.02 14.68 14.68
CA ASN A 287 -9.33 15.62 15.59
C ASN A 287 -9.26 17.06 15.01
N CYS A 288 -9.40 17.21 13.69
CA CYS A 288 -9.42 18.50 13.01
C CYS A 288 -10.80 18.84 12.44
N HIS A 289 -11.40 17.92 11.69
CA HIS A 289 -12.63 18.12 10.94
C HIS A 289 -13.91 17.92 11.77
N GLY A 290 -13.84 17.19 12.89
CA GLY A 290 -14.93 17.13 13.87
C GLY A 290 -14.98 18.33 14.83
N THR A 291 -13.90 19.13 14.87
CA THR A 291 -13.70 20.20 15.85
C THR A 291 -13.76 21.60 15.23
N GLU A 292 -13.67 22.64 16.06
CA GLU A 292 -13.56 24.01 15.56
C GLU A 292 -12.26 24.25 14.77
N ASN A 293 -11.24 23.41 14.90
CA ASN A 293 -9.93 23.65 14.30
C ASN A 293 -9.99 23.80 12.76
N ALA A 294 -10.66 22.86 12.07
CA ALA A 294 -10.87 22.98 10.63
C ALA A 294 -12.03 23.92 10.25
N ASN A 295 -12.98 24.13 11.16
CA ASN A 295 -14.29 24.72 10.84
C ASN A 295 -14.47 26.18 11.31
N LYS A 296 -13.57 26.72 12.15
CA LYS A 296 -13.72 28.06 12.77
C LYS A 296 -13.84 29.20 11.74
N ALA A 297 -13.14 29.10 10.62
CA ALA A 297 -13.21 30.08 9.55
C ALA A 297 -14.48 29.94 8.68
N HIS A 298 -15.28 28.91 8.92
CA HIS A 298 -16.40 28.47 8.08
C HIS A 298 -17.67 28.28 8.94
N PRO A 299 -18.28 29.36 9.45
CA PRO A 299 -19.35 29.26 10.47
C PRO A 299 -20.57 28.46 10.00
N LYS A 300 -20.95 28.55 8.72
CA LYS A 300 -22.05 27.75 8.14
C LYS A 300 -21.74 26.26 8.11
N VAL A 301 -20.48 25.90 7.81
CA VAL A 301 -20.01 24.52 7.88
C VAL A 301 -20.05 24.05 9.33
N TRP A 302 -19.53 24.87 10.25
CA TRP A 302 -19.50 24.53 11.68
C TRP A 302 -20.89 24.28 12.27
N GLU A 303 -21.90 25.03 11.85
CA GLU A 303 -23.30 24.78 12.24
C GLU A 303 -23.79 23.40 11.80
N LYS A 304 -23.53 22.99 10.54
CA LYS A 304 -23.87 21.64 10.05
C LYS A 304 -23.13 20.55 10.85
N VAL A 305 -21.84 20.73 11.09
CA VAL A 305 -21.00 19.76 11.84
C VAL A 305 -21.55 19.55 13.26
N LYS A 306 -21.89 20.63 13.97
CA LYS A 306 -22.51 20.55 15.31
C LYS A 306 -23.87 19.86 15.28
N ALA A 307 -24.72 20.21 14.32
CA ALA A 307 -26.05 19.62 14.17
C ALA A 307 -25.95 18.11 13.90
N GLU A 308 -25.02 17.71 13.04
CA GLU A 308 -24.79 16.31 12.71
C GLU A 308 -24.31 15.49 13.91
N LYS A 309 -23.30 16.00 14.63
CA LYS A 309 -22.81 15.38 15.86
C LYS A 309 -23.92 15.22 16.90
N ALA A 310 -24.73 16.26 17.11
CA ALA A 310 -25.83 16.23 18.06
C ALA A 310 -26.90 15.20 17.68
N TYR A 311 -27.23 15.09 16.39
CA TYR A 311 -28.18 14.10 15.89
C TYR A 311 -27.71 12.67 16.23
N TRP A 312 -26.50 12.29 15.80
CA TRP A 312 -26.02 10.92 16.01
C TRP A 312 -25.89 10.55 17.49
N LYS A 313 -25.46 11.49 18.35
CA LYS A 313 -25.50 11.29 19.80
C LYS A 313 -26.91 11.00 20.32
N SER A 314 -27.91 11.76 19.86
CA SER A 314 -29.31 11.50 20.25
C SER A 314 -29.88 10.21 19.67
N ALA A 315 -29.33 9.74 18.54
CA ALA A 315 -29.64 8.44 17.93
C ALA A 315 -28.91 7.26 18.60
N GLY A 316 -28.23 7.48 19.74
CA GLY A 316 -27.55 6.45 20.51
C GLY A 316 -26.16 6.07 20.01
N ALA A 317 -25.56 6.87 19.12
CA ALA A 317 -24.18 6.66 18.69
C ALA A 317 -23.19 6.98 19.82
N SER A 318 -22.04 6.33 19.78
CA SER A 318 -20.91 6.72 20.62
C SER A 318 -20.43 8.13 20.25
N ASP A 319 -19.68 8.76 21.16
CA ASP A 319 -19.08 10.08 20.90
C ASP A 319 -18.17 10.06 19.68
N TRP A 320 -17.39 8.99 19.50
CA TRP A 320 -16.45 8.85 18.39
C TRP A 320 -17.18 8.63 17.05
N TYR A 321 -18.18 7.76 17.02
CA TYR A 321 -18.97 7.52 15.80
C TYR A 321 -19.71 8.79 15.36
N ALA A 322 -20.31 9.53 16.31
CA ALA A 322 -20.93 10.82 16.02
C ALA A 322 -19.91 11.84 15.47
N GLU A 323 -18.66 11.81 15.96
CA GLU A 323 -17.57 12.65 15.45
C GLU A 323 -17.19 12.30 14.02
N LEU A 324 -17.13 11.01 13.66
CA LEU A 324 -16.84 10.57 12.30
C LEU A 324 -17.91 11.02 11.30
N LYS A 325 -19.20 10.87 11.65
CA LYS A 325 -20.29 11.36 10.79
C LYS A 325 -20.24 12.89 10.62
N ALA A 326 -19.93 13.62 11.69
CA ALA A 326 -19.74 15.07 11.64
C ALA A 326 -18.49 15.49 10.82
N THR A 327 -17.42 14.69 10.89
CA THR A 327 -16.18 14.87 10.12
C THR A 327 -16.43 14.75 8.63
N ALA A 328 -17.20 13.76 8.18
CA ALA A 328 -17.60 13.64 6.78
C ALA A 328 -18.37 14.88 6.29
N ILE A 329 -19.30 15.40 7.12
CA ILE A 329 -20.01 16.66 6.80
C ILE A 329 -19.05 17.85 6.70
N SER A 330 -18.05 17.94 7.60
CA SER A 330 -17.03 19.00 7.53
C SER A 330 -16.24 18.92 6.21
N ILE A 331 -15.68 17.76 5.88
CA ILE A 331 -14.87 17.56 4.67
C ILE A 331 -15.68 17.94 3.42
N LEU A 332 -16.89 17.39 3.28
CA LEU A 332 -17.74 17.63 2.12
C LEU A 332 -18.21 19.09 2.02
N SER A 333 -18.62 19.70 3.14
CA SER A 333 -19.09 21.11 3.13
C SER A 333 -17.94 22.10 2.90
N LEU A 334 -16.74 21.82 3.41
CA LEU A 334 -15.55 22.62 3.10
C LEU A 334 -15.18 22.49 1.63
N HIS A 335 -15.34 21.29 1.05
CA HIS A 335 -15.13 21.08 -0.37
C HIS A 335 -16.14 21.87 -1.22
N ASP A 336 -17.42 21.89 -0.81
CA ASP A 336 -18.45 22.73 -1.44
C ASP A 336 -18.07 24.21 -1.42
N GLU A 337 -17.61 24.73 -0.27
CA GLU A 337 -17.22 26.14 -0.15
C GLU A 337 -15.98 26.50 -0.97
N LYS A 338 -14.97 25.63 -0.97
CA LYS A 338 -13.65 25.90 -1.58
C LYS A 338 -13.54 25.55 -3.06
N HIS A 339 -14.39 24.68 -3.58
CA HIS A 339 -14.30 24.17 -4.94
C HIS A 339 -15.63 24.26 -5.70
N GLY A 340 -16.70 24.70 -5.04
CA GLY A 340 -18.02 24.87 -5.64
C GLY A 340 -18.75 23.56 -5.91
N THR A 341 -18.34 22.44 -5.29
CA THR A 341 -19.18 21.24 -5.30
C THR A 341 -20.49 21.48 -4.55
N THR A 342 -21.44 20.56 -4.69
CA THR A 342 -22.75 20.64 -4.05
C THR A 342 -23.07 19.36 -3.25
N PHE A 343 -22.05 18.71 -2.68
CA PHE A 343 -22.18 17.44 -1.98
C PHE A 343 -23.15 17.51 -0.81
N THR A 344 -23.23 18.66 -0.14
CA THR A 344 -24.09 18.88 1.03
C THR A 344 -25.24 19.84 0.76
N ALA A 345 -25.55 20.13 -0.50
CA ALA A 345 -26.65 21.02 -0.90
C ALA A 345 -28.02 20.45 -0.51
N ASN A 346 -28.18 19.13 -0.60
CA ASN A 346 -29.41 18.41 -0.23
C ASN A 346 -29.37 17.86 1.20
N TYR A 347 -28.44 18.32 2.04
CA TYR A 347 -28.30 17.85 3.42
C TYR A 347 -29.65 17.95 4.16
N ASN A 348 -30.16 16.81 4.62
CA ASN A 348 -31.47 16.70 5.24
C ASN A 348 -31.33 16.36 6.74
N PRO A 349 -31.49 17.35 7.64
CA PRO A 349 -31.35 17.11 9.06
C PRO A 349 -32.47 16.27 9.68
N GLN A 350 -33.50 15.90 8.92
CA GLN A 350 -34.60 15.05 9.38
C GLN A 350 -34.46 13.58 8.93
N ALA A 351 -33.51 13.27 8.04
CA ALA A 351 -33.30 11.90 7.58
C ALA A 351 -32.74 11.00 8.69
N THR A 352 -33.16 9.74 8.73
CA THR A 352 -32.80 8.81 9.82
C THR A 352 -31.59 7.90 9.52
N GLY A 353 -31.06 7.94 8.30
CA GLY A 353 -29.90 7.18 7.84
C GLY A 353 -28.90 8.11 7.15
N ASN A 354 -28.60 7.88 5.88
CA ASN A 354 -27.83 8.84 5.08
C ASN A 354 -28.51 10.23 5.04
N ARG A 355 -27.83 11.26 5.58
CA ARG A 355 -28.34 12.64 5.67
C ARG A 355 -27.79 13.59 4.62
N LEU A 356 -27.00 13.12 3.66
CA LEU A 356 -26.53 13.94 2.53
C LEU A 356 -27.65 14.34 1.56
N GLY A 357 -28.76 13.58 1.54
CA GLY A 357 -29.82 13.75 0.55
C GLY A 357 -29.38 13.34 -0.87
N ARG A 358 -28.37 12.48 -0.95
CA ARG A 358 -27.83 11.85 -2.16
C ARG A 358 -27.06 10.57 -1.82
N SER A 359 -26.69 9.79 -2.83
CA SER A 359 -25.73 8.68 -2.72
C SER A 359 -24.38 9.14 -2.17
N THR A 360 -23.61 8.20 -1.61
CA THR A 360 -22.27 8.46 -1.04
C THR A 360 -21.35 9.16 -2.05
N VAL A 361 -20.45 10.02 -1.54
CA VAL A 361 -19.47 10.72 -2.36
C VAL A 361 -18.22 9.85 -2.50
N LEU A 362 -17.99 9.37 -3.72
CA LEU A 362 -16.83 8.57 -4.09
C LEU A 362 -15.79 9.50 -4.74
N CYS A 363 -14.74 9.87 -4.00
CA CYS A 363 -13.75 10.87 -4.45
C CYS A 363 -13.14 10.51 -5.82
N GLN A 364 -12.87 9.23 -6.05
CA GLN A 364 -12.21 8.74 -7.25
C GLN A 364 -13.09 8.78 -8.51
N LYS A 365 -14.39 9.09 -8.41
CA LYS A 365 -15.18 9.40 -9.59
C LYS A 365 -14.65 10.71 -10.22
N CYS A 366 -14.26 11.70 -9.43
CA CYS A 366 -13.74 12.98 -9.93
C CYS A 366 -12.20 13.01 -10.03
N HIS A 367 -11.51 12.33 -9.12
CA HIS A 367 -10.07 12.44 -8.93
C HIS A 367 -9.33 11.18 -9.40
N ALA A 368 -8.23 11.35 -10.14
CA ALA A 368 -7.27 10.27 -10.32
C ALA A 368 -6.72 9.80 -8.97
N ASP A 369 -6.53 8.49 -8.85
CA ASP A 369 -5.94 7.84 -7.68
C ASP A 369 -5.24 6.55 -8.08
N ASN A 370 -3.91 6.65 -8.22
CA ASN A 370 -3.07 5.54 -8.64
C ASN A 370 -2.99 4.43 -7.56
N VAL A 371 -3.42 4.68 -6.31
CA VAL A 371 -3.49 3.66 -5.25
C VAL A 371 -4.41 2.52 -5.66
N ILE A 372 -5.57 2.86 -6.21
CA ILE A 372 -6.61 1.89 -6.58
C ILE A 372 -6.70 1.68 -8.10
N GLY A 373 -5.82 2.29 -8.89
CA GLY A 373 -5.78 2.13 -10.34
C GLY A 373 -6.74 3.03 -11.12
N VAL A 374 -7.21 4.14 -10.53
CA VAL A 374 -7.95 5.18 -11.25
C VAL A 374 -6.94 6.15 -11.86
N LEU A 375 -6.61 5.99 -13.13
CA LEU A 375 -5.46 6.67 -13.74
C LEU A 375 -5.80 8.03 -14.38
N GLY A 376 -7.08 8.38 -14.43
CA GLY A 376 -7.55 9.65 -14.98
C GLY A 376 -8.38 10.44 -13.98
N SER A 377 -8.34 11.75 -14.12
CA SER A 377 -9.15 12.73 -13.42
C SER A 377 -10.21 13.29 -14.36
N ALA A 378 -11.33 13.69 -13.76
CA ALA A 378 -12.36 14.42 -14.44
C ALA A 378 -11.95 15.88 -14.71
N LYS A 379 -12.77 16.58 -15.50
CA LYS A 379 -12.52 17.95 -15.93
C LYS A 379 -13.73 18.84 -15.67
N VAL A 380 -13.47 20.09 -15.26
CA VAL A 380 -14.51 21.10 -15.11
C VAL A 380 -14.93 21.65 -16.48
N GLN A 381 -16.23 21.65 -16.76
CA GLN A 381 -16.80 22.20 -17.98
C GLN A 381 -17.87 23.24 -17.64
N HIS A 382 -17.68 24.46 -18.15
CA HIS A 382 -18.69 25.53 -18.14
C HIS A 382 -19.49 25.44 -19.45
N ARG A 383 -20.79 25.19 -19.34
CA ARG A 383 -21.69 24.99 -20.49
C ARG A 383 -22.36 26.29 -20.91
N ALA A 384 -22.83 26.32 -22.15
CA ALA A 384 -23.48 27.51 -22.74
C ALA A 384 -24.81 27.87 -22.05
N ASP A 385 -25.45 26.92 -21.37
CA ASP A 385 -26.67 27.14 -20.57
C ASP A 385 -26.39 27.74 -19.18
N GLY A 386 -25.13 28.04 -18.86
CA GLY A 386 -24.70 28.59 -17.57
C GLY A 386 -24.47 27.54 -16.48
N SER A 387 -24.68 26.25 -16.75
CA SER A 387 -24.33 25.19 -15.82
C SER A 387 -22.82 24.93 -15.81
N VAL A 388 -22.30 24.58 -14.64
CA VAL A 388 -20.92 24.09 -14.49
C VAL A 388 -20.98 22.64 -14.02
N VAL A 389 -20.25 21.77 -14.71
CA VAL A 389 -20.30 20.32 -14.49
C VAL A 389 -18.91 19.71 -14.47
N VAL A 390 -18.83 18.49 -13.93
CA VAL A 390 -17.65 17.63 -14.01
C VAL A 390 -17.89 16.56 -15.09
N VAL A 391 -16.98 16.48 -16.07
CA VAL A 391 -17.06 15.59 -17.25
C VAL A 391 -15.79 14.76 -17.44
N ASP A 392 -15.79 13.88 -18.44
CA ASP A 392 -14.68 13.00 -18.86
C ASP A 392 -14.32 11.87 -17.87
N ALA A 393 -15.00 11.74 -16.73
CA ALA A 393 -14.75 10.64 -15.78
C ALA A 393 -15.32 9.29 -16.18
N SER A 394 -16.43 9.29 -16.92
CA SER A 394 -17.03 8.10 -17.53
C SER A 394 -16.06 7.35 -18.44
N ARG A 395 -15.10 8.08 -19.06
CA ARG A 395 -14.01 7.48 -19.85
C ARG A 395 -13.01 6.69 -19.00
N ILE A 396 -13.07 6.85 -17.69
CA ILE A 396 -12.18 6.20 -16.72
C ILE A 396 -12.98 5.16 -15.90
N ASP A 397 -14.30 5.31 -15.80
CA ASP A 397 -15.18 4.49 -14.97
C ASP A 397 -16.55 4.27 -15.63
N ASN A 398 -16.89 3.00 -15.92
CA ASN A 398 -18.10 2.63 -16.65
C ASN A 398 -19.38 2.58 -15.81
N ALA A 399 -19.33 2.94 -14.53
CA ALA A 399 -20.56 3.17 -13.78
C ALA A 399 -21.42 4.26 -14.45
N LEU A 400 -20.80 5.21 -15.16
CA LEU A 400 -21.49 6.37 -15.71
C LEU A 400 -21.45 6.38 -17.24
N PRO A 401 -22.58 6.64 -17.94
CA PRO A 401 -22.57 6.84 -19.37
C PRO A 401 -21.69 8.03 -19.77
N ASP A 402 -21.02 7.93 -20.92
CA ASP A 402 -20.05 8.92 -21.40
C ASP A 402 -20.60 10.34 -21.61
N THR A 403 -21.91 10.46 -21.62
CA THR A 403 -22.66 11.70 -21.82
C THR A 403 -23.14 12.35 -20.53
N GLN A 404 -23.09 11.64 -19.39
CA GLN A 404 -23.61 12.14 -18.12
C GLN A 404 -22.48 12.78 -17.27
N PRO A 405 -22.67 14.01 -16.78
CA PRO A 405 -21.74 14.60 -15.83
C PRO A 405 -21.83 13.88 -14.48
N ILE A 406 -20.71 13.75 -13.77
CA ILE A 406 -20.71 13.13 -12.43
C ILE A 406 -21.48 13.97 -11.43
N ASP A 407 -21.14 15.27 -11.42
CA ASP A 407 -21.63 16.22 -10.46
C ASP A 407 -21.83 17.57 -11.15
N ARG A 408 -22.77 18.34 -10.58
CA ARG A 408 -22.95 19.74 -10.90
C ARG A 408 -22.21 20.57 -9.85
N LEU A 409 -21.53 21.62 -10.31
CA LEU A 409 -20.91 22.62 -9.45
C LEU A 409 -21.84 23.83 -9.34
N ASP A 410 -21.78 24.54 -8.22
CA ASP A 410 -22.51 25.80 -8.01
C ASP A 410 -21.87 26.90 -8.87
N PRO A 411 -22.51 27.34 -9.98
CA PRO A 411 -21.94 28.36 -10.87
C PRO A 411 -21.78 29.73 -10.18
N GLN A 412 -22.43 29.95 -9.03
CA GLN A 412 -22.33 31.19 -8.27
C GLN A 412 -21.16 31.19 -7.28
N ASN A 413 -20.56 30.03 -7.01
CA ASN A 413 -19.42 29.96 -6.11
C ASN A 413 -18.16 30.54 -6.81
N PRO A 414 -17.54 31.60 -6.26
CA PRO A 414 -16.39 32.26 -6.88
C PRO A 414 -15.13 31.39 -6.93
N ASN A 415 -15.09 30.29 -6.18
CA ASN A 415 -13.98 29.36 -6.12
C ASN A 415 -14.12 28.17 -7.09
N VAL A 416 -15.20 28.12 -7.89
CA VAL A 416 -15.33 27.13 -8.95
C VAL A 416 -14.13 27.23 -9.90
N PRO A 417 -13.45 26.11 -10.21
CA PRO A 417 -12.32 26.14 -11.11
C PRO A 417 -12.69 26.66 -12.51
N PRO A 418 -11.75 27.31 -13.21
CA PRO A 418 -11.96 27.75 -14.59
C PRO A 418 -12.40 26.62 -15.52
N ASN A 419 -13.08 26.99 -16.61
CA ASN A 419 -13.45 26.04 -17.66
C ASN A 419 -12.20 25.32 -18.18
N GLY A 420 -12.27 24.00 -18.18
CA GLY A 420 -11.24 23.13 -18.67
C GLY A 420 -10.17 22.72 -17.66
N THR A 421 -10.29 23.12 -16.40
CA THR A 421 -9.42 22.65 -15.33
C THR A 421 -9.55 21.14 -15.13
N ILE A 422 -8.42 20.43 -15.22
CA ILE A 422 -8.33 19.03 -14.82
C ILE A 422 -8.32 18.99 -13.28
N ILE A 423 -9.16 18.16 -12.69
CA ILE A 423 -9.22 18.00 -11.24
C ILE A 423 -7.92 17.31 -10.78
N PRO A 424 -7.19 17.85 -9.80
CA PRO A 424 -5.93 17.26 -9.36
C PRO A 424 -6.16 15.85 -8.79
N PRO A 425 -5.19 14.93 -8.91
CA PRO A 425 -5.22 13.63 -8.25
C PRO A 425 -5.51 13.75 -6.76
N LEU A 426 -6.22 12.77 -6.19
CA LEU A 426 -6.70 12.83 -4.81
C LEU A 426 -5.54 12.99 -3.81
N THR A 427 -4.49 12.19 -3.99
CA THR A 427 -3.29 12.24 -3.14
C THR A 427 -2.55 13.57 -3.28
N GLU A 428 -2.45 14.13 -4.49
CA GLU A 428 -1.85 15.46 -4.72
C GLU A 428 -2.65 16.55 -4.01
N ALA A 429 -3.98 16.55 -4.17
CA ALA A 429 -4.86 17.55 -3.60
C ALA A 429 -4.83 17.55 -2.05
N ILE A 430 -4.93 16.37 -1.44
CA ILE A 430 -4.91 16.22 0.02
C ILE A 430 -3.54 16.64 0.57
N HIS A 431 -2.44 16.12 0.03
CA HIS A 431 -1.12 16.46 0.53
C HIS A 431 -0.78 17.92 0.32
N HIS A 432 -1.12 18.50 -0.84
CA HIS A 432 -0.90 19.92 -1.11
C HIS A 432 -1.57 20.78 -0.05
N GLN A 433 -2.87 20.57 0.21
CA GLN A 433 -3.62 21.35 1.20
C GLN A 433 -3.02 21.23 2.60
N HIS A 434 -2.67 20.01 3.04
CA HIS A 434 -2.19 19.79 4.40
C HIS A 434 -0.74 20.23 4.58
N GLN A 435 0.13 20.04 3.60
CA GLN A 435 1.53 20.47 3.70
C GLN A 435 1.69 21.98 3.49
N THR A 436 0.82 22.65 2.72
CA THR A 436 0.90 24.11 2.51
C THR A 436 0.10 24.90 3.54
N VAL A 437 -1.16 24.55 3.78
CA VAL A 437 -2.06 25.39 4.59
C VAL A 437 -1.99 25.02 6.07
N ARG A 438 -1.70 23.75 6.40
CA ARG A 438 -1.64 23.25 7.77
C ARG A 438 -0.46 22.29 7.99
N PRO A 439 0.80 22.74 7.78
CA PRO A 439 1.98 21.88 7.84
C PRO A 439 2.27 21.27 9.22
N LEU A 440 1.68 21.80 10.30
CA LEU A 440 1.82 21.28 11.67
C LEU A 440 3.29 21.01 12.08
N PRO A 441 4.22 21.97 11.98
CA PRO A 441 5.61 21.69 12.31
C PRO A 441 5.83 21.34 13.78
N ASP A 442 6.78 20.45 14.05
CA ASP A 442 7.37 20.30 15.38
C ASP A 442 8.32 21.46 15.72
N GLY A 443 8.87 21.47 16.93
CA GLY A 443 9.89 22.45 17.35
C GLY A 443 11.18 22.41 16.52
N GLN A 444 11.45 21.31 15.81
CA GLN A 444 12.58 21.15 14.88
C GLN A 444 12.23 21.51 13.42
N GLY A 445 11.01 22.00 13.16
CA GLY A 445 10.53 22.41 11.84
C GLY A 445 10.11 21.26 10.90
N ARG A 446 10.01 20.01 11.38
CA ARG A 446 9.50 18.88 10.58
C ARG A 446 7.98 18.90 10.58
N THR A 447 7.37 18.67 9.42
CA THR A 447 5.91 18.60 9.30
C THR A 447 5.33 17.42 10.09
N GLY A 448 4.33 17.68 10.94
CA GLY A 448 3.52 16.68 11.62
C GLY A 448 2.30 16.25 10.81
N ALA A 449 2.05 16.87 9.65
CA ALA A 449 0.83 16.67 8.86
C ALA A 449 0.62 15.21 8.44
N CYS A 450 1.69 14.45 8.18
CA CYS A 450 1.61 13.05 7.79
C CYS A 450 0.95 12.19 8.88
N GLN A 451 1.40 12.32 10.13
CA GLN A 451 0.88 11.50 11.22
C GLN A 451 -0.51 11.91 11.70
N GLY A 452 -0.99 13.09 11.32
CA GLY A 452 -2.37 13.48 11.59
C GLY A 452 -3.42 12.80 10.72
N CYS A 453 -3.01 12.13 9.64
CA CYS A 453 -3.92 11.38 8.79
C CYS A 453 -3.55 9.90 8.68
N HIS A 454 -2.28 9.54 8.55
CA HIS A 454 -1.89 8.14 8.41
C HIS A 454 -2.08 7.35 9.73
N PRO A 455 -2.23 6.00 9.69
CA PRO A 455 -2.51 5.12 10.83
C PRO A 455 -1.95 5.63 12.16
N ALA A 456 -2.77 5.74 13.17
CA ALA A 456 -2.47 6.47 14.40
C ALA A 456 -2.42 5.57 15.63
N HIS A 457 -3.26 4.53 15.66
CA HIS A 457 -3.53 3.75 16.85
C HIS A 457 -2.40 2.76 17.09
N ARG A 458 -2.05 2.51 18.36
CA ARG A 458 -1.07 1.49 18.76
C ARG A 458 -1.73 0.17 19.09
N TYR A 459 -0.95 -0.92 19.10
CA TYR A 459 -1.47 -2.24 19.47
C TYR A 459 -2.05 -2.29 20.89
N ASP A 460 -1.52 -1.50 21.83
CA ASP A 460 -2.04 -1.36 23.20
C ASP A 460 -3.32 -0.49 23.30
N ARG A 461 -3.80 0.03 22.17
CA ARG A 461 -4.98 0.90 22.03
C ARG A 461 -4.92 2.22 22.79
N SER A 462 -3.74 2.63 23.27
CA SER A 462 -3.55 3.92 23.92
C SER A 462 -3.14 4.99 22.91
N LEU A 463 -3.70 6.20 23.09
CA LEU A 463 -3.35 7.41 22.36
C LEU A 463 -2.34 8.29 23.13
N ASP A 464 -1.85 7.83 24.29
CA ASP A 464 -0.89 8.59 25.09
C ASP A 464 0.43 8.76 24.33
N GLY A 465 0.91 9.99 24.20
CA GLY A 465 2.12 10.28 23.41
C GLY A 465 1.90 10.27 21.90
N TYR A 466 0.65 10.26 21.42
CA TYR A 466 0.32 10.42 20.01
C TYR A 466 0.66 11.86 19.54
N PRO A 467 1.26 12.02 18.34
CA PRO A 467 1.68 13.29 17.74
C PRO A 467 0.60 14.35 17.58
N ILE A 468 -0.68 13.98 17.50
CA ILE A 468 -1.76 14.93 17.21
C ILE A 468 -2.77 14.92 18.34
N THR A 469 -2.95 16.08 18.95
CA THR A 469 -3.87 16.24 20.09
C THR A 469 -5.33 16.11 19.64
N ALA A 470 -6.23 15.86 20.58
CA ALA A 470 -7.68 15.78 20.30
C ALA A 470 -8.26 17.08 19.70
N ASP A 471 -7.62 18.23 19.93
CA ASP A 471 -7.96 19.52 19.30
C ASP A 471 -7.20 19.79 17.98
N GLY A 472 -6.48 18.79 17.45
CA GLY A 472 -5.85 18.83 16.14
C GLY A 472 -4.60 19.71 16.06
N ARG A 473 -3.86 19.85 17.16
CA ARG A 473 -2.53 20.49 17.19
C ARG A 473 -1.43 19.44 17.12
N ASN A 474 -0.25 19.85 16.70
CA ASN A 474 0.94 19.02 16.87
C ASN A 474 1.36 19.03 18.35
N ALA A 475 1.40 17.85 18.96
CA ALA A 475 1.81 17.63 20.33
C ALA A 475 3.31 17.88 20.56
N PHE A 476 4.13 17.89 19.50
CA PHE A 476 5.59 18.10 19.54
C PHE A 476 6.01 19.47 19.01
N ASP A 477 5.12 20.47 19.03
CA ASP A 477 5.41 21.80 18.50
C ASP A 477 6.35 22.67 19.36
N GLY A 478 6.88 22.13 20.46
CA GLY A 478 7.79 22.80 21.39
C GLY A 478 7.17 23.95 22.18
N LYS A 479 5.86 24.20 22.06
CA LYS A 479 5.17 25.28 22.79
C LYS A 479 4.79 24.84 24.22
N PRO A 480 4.44 25.77 25.12
CA PRO A 480 3.94 25.40 26.45
C PRO A 480 2.76 24.42 26.37
N GLY A 481 2.87 23.30 27.08
CA GLY A 481 1.88 22.21 27.04
C GLY A 481 2.09 21.18 25.91
N SER A 482 3.18 21.29 25.14
CA SER A 482 3.65 20.23 24.23
C SER A 482 4.23 19.04 25.01
N LEU A 483 4.20 17.88 24.36
CA LEU A 483 4.85 16.64 24.82
C LEU A 483 6.34 16.61 24.48
N GLY A 484 6.81 17.53 23.64
CA GLY A 484 8.20 17.66 23.22
C GLY A 484 8.35 18.64 22.06
N ASP A 485 9.50 18.60 21.40
CA ASP A 485 9.85 19.49 20.29
C ASP A 485 10.22 18.74 19.00
N ASP A 486 10.21 17.40 19.00
CA ASP A 486 10.56 16.57 17.85
C ASP A 486 9.51 15.49 17.62
N ASN A 487 8.87 15.48 16.46
CA ASN A 487 7.81 14.52 16.13
C ASN A 487 8.29 13.06 16.20
N ARG A 488 9.59 12.83 16.02
CA ARG A 488 10.14 11.48 16.11
C ARG A 488 10.00 10.92 17.51
N ASP A 489 9.85 11.77 18.54
CA ASP A 489 9.60 11.42 19.95
C ASP A 489 8.19 10.92 20.25
N ALA A 490 7.32 10.86 19.25
CA ALA A 490 6.02 10.20 19.35
C ALA A 490 6.15 8.76 19.87
N ALA A 491 5.16 8.35 20.68
CA ALA A 491 5.11 7.01 21.24
C ALA A 491 4.52 5.97 20.26
N GLY A 492 4.11 6.39 19.06
CA GLY A 492 3.55 5.57 18.01
C GLY A 492 2.85 6.42 16.95
N GLY A 493 2.49 5.78 15.84
CA GLY A 493 1.85 6.35 14.66
C GLY A 493 2.21 5.50 13.45
N CYS A 494 1.83 5.92 12.24
CA CYS A 494 1.89 5.06 11.04
C CYS A 494 3.30 4.59 10.71
N TYR A 495 4.28 5.40 11.11
CA TYR A 495 5.68 5.18 10.81
C TYR A 495 6.50 5.02 12.09
N VAL A 496 6.34 5.92 13.06
CA VAL A 496 7.14 5.92 14.29
C VAL A 496 6.94 4.65 15.11
N GLY A 497 8.04 3.90 15.28
CA GLY A 497 8.06 2.63 15.99
C GLY A 497 7.54 1.44 15.18
N ARG A 498 7.11 1.67 13.93
CA ARG A 498 6.60 0.66 12.98
C ARG A 498 7.57 0.33 11.87
N ASP A 499 8.53 1.21 11.64
CA ASP A 499 9.61 1.02 10.67
C ASP A 499 10.98 1.13 11.35
N VAL A 500 11.92 0.28 10.98
CA VAL A 500 13.30 0.23 11.48
C VAL A 500 14.02 1.56 11.32
N HIS A 501 13.72 2.31 10.27
CA HIS A 501 14.30 3.63 10.01
C HIS A 501 13.76 4.67 10.98
N SER A 502 12.59 4.46 11.59
CA SER A 502 12.01 5.32 12.62
C SER A 502 12.34 4.86 14.05
N ASN A 503 12.88 3.65 14.21
CA ASN A 503 13.06 3.08 15.54
C ASN A 503 14.33 3.54 16.24
N ARG A 504 14.12 4.24 17.35
CA ARG A 504 15.16 4.71 18.27
C ARG A 504 16.02 3.60 18.87
N ASN A 505 15.45 2.41 19.02
CA ASN A 505 16.08 1.29 19.72
C ASN A 505 16.84 0.34 18.79
N LYS A 506 16.92 0.61 17.48
CA LYS A 506 17.43 -0.38 16.49
C LYS A 506 18.84 -0.91 16.81
N GLU A 507 19.65 -0.11 17.50
CA GLU A 507 21.02 -0.46 17.91
C GLU A 507 21.09 -1.23 19.23
N LYS A 508 19.97 -1.39 19.93
CA LYS A 508 19.89 -1.84 21.34
C LYS A 508 18.90 -2.97 21.58
N ASP A 509 17.98 -3.23 20.66
CA ASP A 509 16.87 -4.20 20.83
C ASP A 509 17.07 -5.54 20.09
N GLY A 510 18.23 -5.75 19.47
CA GLY A 510 18.57 -7.01 18.79
C GLY A 510 18.42 -6.99 17.26
N VAL A 511 18.12 -5.83 16.65
CA VAL A 511 18.06 -5.65 15.18
C VAL A 511 19.25 -4.88 14.59
N GLY A 512 20.33 -4.74 15.36
CA GLY A 512 21.57 -4.17 14.84
C GLY A 512 22.08 -4.95 13.62
N THR A 513 21.86 -4.41 12.44
CA THR A 513 22.41 -4.90 11.17
C THR A 513 23.25 -3.81 10.53
N PRO A 514 24.39 -4.15 9.89
CA PRO A 514 25.14 -3.19 9.10
C PRO A 514 24.24 -2.54 8.04
N ALA A 515 24.24 -1.21 7.99
CA ALA A 515 23.32 -0.45 7.14
C ALA A 515 23.80 -0.30 5.69
N HIS A 516 25.08 -0.54 5.38
CA HIS A 516 25.64 -0.47 4.01
C HIS A 516 25.14 0.72 3.18
N LEU A 517 25.47 1.93 3.63
CA LEU A 517 24.90 3.18 3.12
C LEU A 517 25.73 3.81 1.99
N ASN A 518 25.03 4.41 1.01
CA ASN A 518 25.62 5.29 0.00
C ASN A 518 25.91 6.69 0.61
N ALA A 519 26.32 7.67 -0.22
CA ALA A 519 26.64 9.01 0.26
C ALA A 519 25.43 9.75 0.87
N ILE A 520 24.24 9.60 0.28
CA ILE A 520 22.98 10.17 0.80
C ILE A 520 22.63 9.53 2.15
N GLY A 521 22.65 8.20 2.23
CA GLY A 521 22.33 7.46 3.43
C GLY A 521 23.26 7.79 4.59
N LYS A 522 24.58 7.91 4.34
CA LYS A 522 25.55 8.36 5.34
C LYS A 522 25.22 9.74 5.87
N TRP A 523 24.93 10.69 4.97
CA TRP A 523 24.57 12.04 5.36
C TRP A 523 23.29 12.07 6.21
N LEU A 524 22.24 11.34 5.81
CA LEU A 524 21.00 11.23 6.59
C LEU A 524 21.25 10.59 7.96
N ALA A 525 22.07 9.54 8.04
CA ALA A 525 22.40 8.86 9.29
C ALA A 525 23.13 9.78 10.28
N GLU A 526 24.00 10.65 9.78
CA GLU A 526 24.79 11.59 10.59
C GLU A 526 24.03 12.85 10.98
N ASN A 527 23.25 13.42 10.05
CA ASN A 527 22.68 14.77 10.19
C ASN A 527 21.19 14.78 10.52
N VAL A 528 20.48 13.68 10.25
CA VAL A 528 19.04 13.58 10.47
C VAL A 528 18.76 12.52 11.52
N ALA A 529 19.14 11.27 11.28
CA ALA A 529 18.71 10.13 12.09
C ALA A 529 19.23 10.16 13.54
N ARG A 530 20.24 10.99 13.82
CA ARG A 530 20.80 11.20 15.15
C ARG A 530 20.51 12.60 15.67
N ASP A 531 20.33 12.72 16.97
CA ASP A 531 20.28 14.03 17.65
C ASP A 531 21.70 14.59 17.87
N GLN A 532 21.78 15.81 18.41
CA GLN A 532 23.02 16.51 18.74
C GLN A 532 23.91 15.77 19.76
N ASN A 533 23.36 14.82 20.49
CA ASN A 533 24.09 13.98 21.46
C ASN A 533 24.50 12.63 20.85
N GLY A 534 24.22 12.41 19.56
CA GLY A 534 24.51 11.18 18.84
C GLY A 534 23.50 10.06 19.06
N ASN A 535 22.40 10.29 19.80
CA ASN A 535 21.37 9.28 20.01
C ASN A 535 20.58 9.06 18.73
N PHE A 536 20.30 7.81 18.39
CA PHE A 536 19.47 7.50 17.24
C PHE A 536 18.00 7.83 17.53
N LYS A 537 17.44 8.75 16.75
CA LYS A 537 16.02 9.16 16.77
C LYS A 537 15.24 8.59 15.59
N GLY A 538 15.94 8.14 14.54
CA GLY A 538 15.34 7.68 13.29
C GLY A 538 15.08 8.81 12.29
N LEU A 539 14.65 8.42 11.10
CA LEU A 539 14.20 9.29 10.02
C LEU A 539 12.74 9.70 10.19
N TRP A 540 12.29 10.66 9.40
CA TRP A 540 10.90 11.09 9.29
C TRP A 540 10.34 10.82 7.89
N CYS A 541 9.01 10.79 7.72
CA CYS A 541 8.36 10.45 6.44
C CYS A 541 8.93 11.24 5.25
N THR A 542 9.16 12.54 5.45
CA THR A 542 9.65 13.44 4.39
C THR A 542 11.12 13.27 4.06
N ASN A 543 11.90 12.52 4.85
CA ASN A 543 13.26 12.14 4.47
C ASN A 543 13.28 11.03 3.42
N CYS A 544 12.19 10.26 3.30
CA CYS A 544 12.02 9.22 2.29
C CYS A 544 11.13 9.71 1.12
N HIS A 545 10.10 10.48 1.44
CA HIS A 545 9.14 11.04 0.47
C HIS A 545 9.53 12.47 0.08
N ASN A 546 10.57 12.62 -0.75
CA ASN A 546 11.10 13.91 -1.17
C ASN A 546 11.32 14.00 -2.69
N GLN A 547 11.79 15.18 -3.15
CA GLN A 547 12.09 15.39 -4.58
C GLN A 547 13.29 14.59 -5.06
N VAL A 548 14.31 14.44 -4.22
CA VAL A 548 15.57 13.81 -4.59
C VAL A 548 15.33 12.38 -5.05
N SER A 549 14.53 11.59 -4.31
CA SER A 549 14.15 10.23 -4.72
C SER A 549 13.54 10.17 -6.13
N ARG A 550 12.70 11.16 -6.48
CA ARG A 550 12.09 11.26 -7.82
C ARG A 550 13.10 11.59 -8.90
N GLU A 551 14.02 12.50 -8.62
CA GLU A 551 15.05 12.87 -9.59
C GLU A 551 16.04 11.73 -9.78
N LEU A 552 16.48 11.05 -8.71
CA LEU A 552 17.33 9.86 -8.81
C LEU A 552 16.69 8.80 -9.73
N TYR A 553 15.38 8.57 -9.61
CA TYR A 553 14.64 7.67 -10.50
C TYR A 553 14.76 8.05 -11.98
N LYS A 554 14.70 9.34 -12.32
CA LYS A 554 14.85 9.81 -13.70
C LYS A 554 16.23 9.50 -14.27
N HIS A 555 17.27 9.49 -13.44
CA HIS A 555 18.64 9.22 -13.84
C HIS A 555 18.98 7.73 -14.00
N ASP A 556 18.17 6.82 -13.45
CA ASP A 556 18.44 5.38 -13.53
C ASP A 556 18.36 4.85 -14.99
N ASN A 557 19.31 4.02 -15.39
CA ASN A 557 19.35 3.30 -16.67
C ASN A 557 19.97 1.90 -16.50
N LEU A 558 19.42 1.16 -15.55
CA LEU A 558 19.89 -0.16 -15.14
C LEU A 558 19.87 -1.17 -16.30
N LYS A 559 20.63 -2.26 -16.08
CA LYS A 559 20.65 -3.43 -16.96
C LYS A 559 20.26 -4.66 -16.11
N PRO A 560 19.42 -5.58 -16.62
CA PRO A 560 18.96 -6.73 -15.86
C PRO A 560 20.10 -7.58 -15.26
N GLU A 561 21.21 -7.72 -15.98
CA GLU A 561 22.39 -8.48 -15.55
C GLU A 561 23.19 -7.83 -14.41
N SER A 562 22.94 -6.54 -14.15
CA SER A 562 23.69 -5.75 -13.17
C SER A 562 22.79 -4.87 -12.31
N ALA A 563 21.49 -5.19 -12.18
CA ALA A 563 20.54 -4.36 -11.44
C ALA A 563 20.95 -4.19 -9.97
N PHE A 564 21.41 -5.27 -9.32
CA PHE A 564 21.94 -5.23 -7.95
C PHE A 564 23.37 -4.70 -7.86
N LYS A 565 24.07 -4.48 -8.98
CA LYS A 565 25.44 -3.95 -8.98
C LYS A 565 25.63 -3.09 -10.23
N PRO A 566 24.92 -1.95 -10.30
CA PRO A 566 24.93 -1.12 -11.48
C PRO A 566 26.33 -0.59 -11.75
N ARG A 567 26.61 -0.30 -13.02
CA ARG A 567 27.84 0.42 -13.36
C ARG A 567 27.62 1.92 -13.08
N PRO A 568 28.69 2.69 -12.83
CA PRO A 568 28.56 4.13 -12.53
C PRO A 568 27.81 4.94 -13.60
N GLU A 569 27.83 4.50 -14.87
CA GLU A 569 27.06 5.16 -15.94
C GLU A 569 25.56 4.84 -15.94
N ASP A 570 25.13 3.79 -15.23
CA ASP A 570 23.74 3.32 -15.22
C ASP A 570 22.93 3.92 -14.06
N THR A 571 23.56 4.53 -13.05
CA THR A 571 22.88 5.27 -11.96
C THR A 571 23.84 6.21 -11.26
N ILE A 572 23.33 7.32 -10.71
CA ILE A 572 24.11 8.27 -9.92
C ILE A 572 24.01 8.03 -8.40
N ARG A 573 23.28 7.01 -7.95
CA ARG A 573 22.95 6.80 -6.52
C ARG A 573 24.15 6.41 -5.65
N ASP A 574 25.17 5.82 -6.25
CA ASP A 574 26.41 5.42 -5.57
C ASP A 574 27.52 6.50 -5.65
N ASP A 575 27.26 7.63 -6.30
CA ASP A 575 28.21 8.75 -6.44
C ASP A 575 28.34 9.57 -5.13
N SER A 576 29.31 10.51 -5.10
CA SER A 576 29.43 11.47 -4.01
C SER A 576 28.27 12.48 -3.99
N LEU A 577 28.02 13.13 -2.84
CA LEU A 577 26.97 14.16 -2.75
C LEU A 577 27.19 15.32 -3.73
N GLU A 578 28.45 15.69 -3.98
CA GLU A 578 28.81 16.75 -4.95
C GLU A 578 28.46 16.34 -6.37
N GLN A 579 28.73 15.10 -6.74
CA GLN A 579 28.42 14.55 -8.06
C GLN A 579 26.92 14.40 -8.26
N ILE A 580 26.19 13.92 -7.23
CA ILE A 580 24.73 13.84 -7.25
C ILE A 580 24.14 15.25 -7.41
N ALA A 581 24.54 16.21 -6.59
CA ALA A 581 24.05 17.58 -6.67
C ALA A 581 24.29 18.18 -8.07
N ALA A 582 25.50 17.99 -8.62
CA ALA A 582 25.83 18.44 -9.98
C ALA A 582 24.97 17.77 -11.06
N ALA A 583 24.74 16.46 -10.97
CA ALA A 583 23.89 15.71 -11.91
C ALA A 583 22.43 16.20 -11.86
N LEU A 584 21.95 16.57 -10.68
CA LEU A 584 20.61 17.11 -10.46
C LEU A 584 20.50 18.63 -10.73
N GLY A 585 21.59 19.29 -11.12
CA GLY A 585 21.60 20.74 -11.42
C GLY A 585 21.37 21.63 -10.19
N MET A 586 21.80 21.18 -9.00
CA MET A 586 21.64 21.90 -7.73
C MET A 586 22.98 22.04 -6.99
N SER A 587 23.04 22.98 -6.02
CA SER A 587 24.15 23.02 -5.07
C SER A 587 24.04 21.90 -4.04
N VAL A 588 25.15 21.57 -3.39
CA VAL A 588 25.15 20.57 -2.30
C VAL A 588 24.25 21.00 -1.15
N GLU A 589 24.17 22.30 -0.85
CA GLU A 589 23.28 22.86 0.17
C GLU A 589 21.81 22.71 -0.21
N GLN A 590 21.49 22.91 -1.49
CA GLN A 590 20.13 22.66 -2.01
C GLN A 590 19.77 21.17 -1.90
N LEU A 591 20.69 20.26 -2.27
CA LEU A 591 20.49 18.82 -2.11
C LEU A 591 20.20 18.46 -0.64
N LYS A 592 21.02 18.95 0.30
CA LYS A 592 20.83 18.72 1.73
C LYS A 592 19.48 19.25 2.25
N ALA A 593 19.04 20.40 1.76
CA ALA A 593 17.74 20.98 2.13
C ALA A 593 16.54 20.19 1.59
N GLU A 594 16.66 19.55 0.43
CA GLU A 594 15.63 18.65 -0.13
C GLU A 594 15.65 17.27 0.56
N LEU A 595 16.80 16.81 1.08
CA LEU A 595 16.92 15.56 1.85
C LEU A 595 16.36 15.69 3.29
N ASP A 596 16.44 16.87 3.91
CA ASP A 596 15.82 17.17 5.21
C ASP A 596 14.89 18.39 5.14
N PRO A 597 13.73 18.25 4.48
CA PRO A 597 12.84 19.38 4.24
C PRO A 597 12.21 19.87 5.55
N LYS A 598 12.29 21.19 5.78
CA LYS A 598 11.70 21.88 6.93
C LYS A 598 10.61 22.87 6.50
N VAL A 599 9.59 22.97 7.32
CA VAL A 599 8.48 23.92 7.19
C VAL A 599 8.99 25.34 7.44
N LYS A 600 8.55 26.30 6.62
CA LYS A 600 8.80 27.73 6.77
C LYS A 600 7.47 28.48 6.83
N LEU A 601 7.03 28.78 8.05
CA LEU A 601 5.72 29.39 8.28
C LEU A 601 5.67 30.88 7.90
N ASP A 602 4.60 31.29 7.22
CA ASP A 602 4.18 32.70 7.15
C ASP A 602 3.40 33.12 8.41
N LYS A 603 2.94 34.39 8.44
CA LYS A 603 2.13 34.94 9.53
C LYS A 603 0.77 34.25 9.72
N ASN A 604 0.28 33.52 8.73
CA ASN A 604 -0.99 32.79 8.75
C ASN A 604 -0.78 31.32 9.14
N GLY A 605 0.46 30.88 9.30
CA GLY A 605 0.82 29.49 9.58
C GLY A 605 0.83 28.61 8.33
N HIS A 606 0.93 29.18 7.14
CA HIS A 606 1.12 28.44 5.89
C HIS A 606 2.60 28.19 5.63
N ASP A 607 2.94 27.03 5.09
CA ASP A 607 4.28 26.77 4.59
C ASP A 607 4.56 27.60 3.33
N THR A 608 5.71 28.26 3.33
CA THR A 608 6.27 29.02 2.21
C THR A 608 7.56 28.39 1.70
N GLY A 609 7.95 27.24 2.26
CA GLY A 609 9.02 26.42 1.74
C GLY A 609 8.70 25.88 0.35
N GLU A 610 9.73 25.43 -0.36
CA GLU A 610 9.53 24.76 -1.67
C GLU A 610 9.85 23.26 -1.61
N THR A 611 10.50 22.79 -0.53
CA THR A 611 11.08 21.44 -0.44
C THR A 611 10.05 20.36 -0.11
N LEU A 612 8.91 20.73 0.49
CA LEU A 612 7.83 19.80 0.81
C LEU A 612 6.85 19.56 -0.36
N HIS A 613 6.91 20.36 -1.42
CA HIS A 613 5.89 20.36 -2.48
C HIS A 613 6.28 19.51 -3.68
N ALA A 614 6.38 18.19 -3.51
CA ALA A 614 6.82 17.27 -4.58
C ALA A 614 5.96 17.28 -5.85
N TRP A 615 4.67 17.63 -5.75
CA TRP A 615 3.78 17.80 -6.91
C TRP A 615 3.60 19.25 -7.35
N ALA A 616 4.47 20.19 -6.96
CA ALA A 616 4.39 21.53 -7.52
C ALA A 616 4.38 21.45 -9.06
N SER A 617 3.51 22.22 -9.73
CA SER A 617 3.36 22.18 -11.20
C SER A 617 4.67 22.38 -11.97
N LYS A 618 5.64 23.06 -11.36
CA LYS A 618 7.00 23.26 -11.88
C LYS A 618 7.91 22.03 -11.83
N ARG A 619 7.57 20.99 -11.06
CA ARG A 619 8.36 19.75 -10.91
C ARG A 619 7.92 18.74 -11.97
N SER A 620 8.87 18.22 -12.76
CA SER A 620 8.57 17.25 -13.82
C SER A 620 8.35 15.85 -13.24
N THR A 621 7.51 15.06 -13.90
CA THR A 621 7.36 13.62 -13.60
C THR A 621 8.36 12.78 -14.40
N ALA A 622 8.62 11.55 -13.95
CA ALA A 622 9.47 10.61 -14.69
C ALA A 622 8.80 10.18 -16.00
N ALA A 623 9.58 9.60 -16.91
CA ALA A 623 9.05 9.02 -18.13
C ALA A 623 8.54 7.58 -17.89
N ILE A 624 7.42 7.24 -18.52
CA ILE A 624 6.75 5.93 -18.39
C ILE A 624 7.14 4.95 -19.51
N ALA A 625 7.19 5.43 -20.75
CA ALA A 625 7.42 4.62 -21.94
C ALA A 625 7.85 5.50 -23.13
N VAL A 626 8.35 4.86 -24.20
CA VAL A 626 8.56 5.50 -25.49
C VAL A 626 7.31 5.35 -26.34
N ILE A 627 6.81 6.46 -26.87
CA ILE A 627 5.64 6.49 -27.77
C ILE A 627 6.03 6.98 -29.17
N ALA A 628 5.29 6.56 -30.18
CA ALA A 628 5.41 7.11 -31.53
C ALA A 628 4.76 8.50 -31.60
N THR A 629 5.37 9.41 -32.37
CA THR A 629 4.80 10.74 -32.59
C THR A 629 4.75 11.13 -34.07
N ASN A 630 3.72 11.89 -34.45
CA ASN A 630 3.68 12.58 -35.73
C ASN A 630 3.73 14.10 -35.50
N GLY A 631 4.92 14.68 -35.61
CA GLY A 631 5.16 16.05 -35.16
C GLY A 631 5.35 16.07 -33.64
N LYS A 632 4.52 16.83 -32.91
CA LYS A 632 4.49 16.85 -31.44
C LYS A 632 3.33 16.03 -30.84
N ALA A 633 2.46 15.47 -31.69
CA ALA A 633 1.29 14.73 -31.25
C ALA A 633 1.57 13.22 -31.19
N PRO A 634 1.06 12.50 -30.17
CA PRO A 634 1.09 11.03 -30.14
C PRO A 634 0.42 10.42 -31.37
N VAL A 635 0.95 9.30 -31.85
CA VAL A 635 0.22 8.45 -32.80
C VAL A 635 -0.86 7.69 -32.01
N ILE A 636 -2.11 7.93 -32.35
CA ILE A 636 -3.27 7.33 -31.71
C ILE A 636 -4.00 6.41 -32.69
N HIS A 637 -4.54 5.34 -32.14
CA HIS A 637 -5.54 4.48 -32.78
C HIS A 637 -6.82 4.53 -31.97
N LYS A 638 -7.94 4.28 -32.64
CA LYS A 638 -9.22 4.07 -31.99
C LYS A 638 -9.67 2.65 -32.23
N ASP A 639 -10.22 2.04 -31.21
CA ASP A 639 -10.88 0.75 -31.31
C ASP A 639 -12.34 0.89 -31.80
N PRO A 640 -13.10 -0.21 -31.93
CA PRO A 640 -14.45 -0.18 -32.49
C PRO A 640 -15.43 0.74 -31.75
N ASP A 641 -15.29 0.89 -30.44
CA ASP A 641 -16.09 1.76 -29.57
C ASP A 641 -15.54 3.20 -29.47
N GLY A 642 -14.33 3.44 -29.99
CA GLY A 642 -13.80 4.78 -30.23
C GLY A 642 -12.84 5.28 -29.15
N ASP A 643 -12.47 4.40 -28.21
CA ASP A 643 -11.48 4.63 -27.16
C ASP A 643 -10.09 4.81 -27.76
N VAL A 644 -9.35 5.73 -27.15
CA VAL A 644 -8.03 6.15 -27.64
C VAL A 644 -6.97 5.19 -27.11
N ASN A 645 -6.12 4.72 -28.02
CA ASN A 645 -4.96 3.91 -27.70
C ASN A 645 -3.70 4.52 -28.35
N VAL A 646 -2.78 5.02 -27.53
CA VAL A 646 -1.46 5.49 -27.96
C VAL A 646 -0.54 4.30 -28.28
N SER A 647 0.20 4.38 -29.39
CA SER A 647 1.19 3.36 -29.74
C SER A 647 2.44 3.44 -28.85
N ILE A 648 2.59 2.47 -27.94
CA ILE A 648 3.83 2.25 -27.19
C ILE A 648 4.85 1.55 -28.09
N LEU A 649 6.02 2.18 -28.25
CA LEU A 649 7.15 1.61 -28.98
C LEU A 649 8.07 0.79 -28.07
N ASP A 650 8.24 1.21 -26.83
CA ASP A 650 9.10 0.55 -25.84
C ASP A 650 8.66 0.89 -24.42
N ALA A 651 8.62 -0.10 -23.53
CA ALA A 651 8.31 0.13 -22.12
C ALA A 651 9.49 0.70 -21.33
N ASN A 652 10.73 0.58 -21.84
CA ASN A 652 11.88 1.26 -21.25
C ASN A 652 11.95 2.70 -21.77
N PRO A 653 11.66 3.72 -20.94
CA PRO A 653 11.68 5.11 -21.38
C PRO A 653 13.06 5.60 -21.86
N ASN A 654 14.16 4.95 -21.43
CA ASN A 654 15.52 5.33 -21.81
C ASN A 654 15.86 4.93 -23.27
N ASN A 655 15.03 4.11 -23.90
CA ASN A 655 15.26 3.62 -25.26
C ASN A 655 14.78 4.58 -26.36
N ALA A 656 14.31 5.79 -26.04
CA ALA A 656 13.77 6.73 -27.03
C ALA A 656 14.72 6.96 -28.23
N ALA A 657 16.03 6.99 -27.97
CA ALA A 657 17.06 7.15 -29.01
C ALA A 657 17.09 6.02 -30.06
N ASN A 658 16.56 4.83 -29.74
CA ASN A 658 16.50 3.68 -30.65
C ASN A 658 15.37 3.84 -31.69
N TYR A 659 14.40 4.72 -31.45
CA TYR A 659 13.19 4.88 -32.26
C TYR A 659 13.14 6.19 -33.05
N LYS A 660 14.31 6.73 -33.44
CA LYS A 660 14.40 7.99 -34.22
C LYS A 660 13.58 7.97 -35.51
N LYS A 661 13.50 6.81 -36.18
CA LYS A 661 12.72 6.67 -37.44
C LYS A 661 11.23 6.86 -37.21
N GLN A 662 10.71 6.41 -36.06
CA GLN A 662 9.32 6.56 -35.64
C GLN A 662 9.09 7.87 -34.85
N LYS A 663 10.09 8.77 -34.80
CA LYS A 663 10.09 9.97 -33.95
C LYS A 663 9.70 9.62 -32.50
N GLY A 664 10.29 8.55 -31.98
CA GLY A 664 10.01 8.07 -30.63
C GLY A 664 10.36 9.12 -29.57
N VAL A 665 9.44 9.36 -28.63
CA VAL A 665 9.61 10.30 -27.51
C VAL A 665 9.28 9.58 -26.20
N ALA A 666 10.08 9.81 -25.16
CA ALA A 666 9.77 9.36 -23.82
C ALA A 666 8.62 10.19 -23.25
N ALA A 667 7.46 9.57 -23.03
CA ALA A 667 6.29 10.25 -22.49
C ALA A 667 6.38 10.32 -20.95
N PRO A 668 6.02 11.45 -20.32
CA PRO A 668 5.98 11.57 -18.87
C PRO A 668 4.76 10.84 -18.28
N TYR A 669 4.86 10.41 -17.02
CA TYR A 669 3.75 9.80 -16.28
C TYR A 669 2.51 10.68 -16.27
N GLU A 670 2.65 11.98 -16.01
CA GLU A 670 1.49 12.91 -15.94
C GLU A 670 0.69 13.03 -17.25
N ALA A 671 1.30 12.68 -18.38
CA ALA A 671 0.63 12.63 -19.67
C ALA A 671 -0.11 11.29 -19.91
N ALA A 672 0.37 10.21 -19.29
CA ALA A 672 -0.20 8.87 -19.42
C ALA A 672 -1.25 8.55 -18.35
N THR A 673 -1.00 9.07 -17.15
CA THR A 673 -1.86 9.01 -15.96
C THR A 673 -1.98 10.43 -15.46
N GLN A 674 -3.17 10.96 -15.25
CA GLN A 674 -3.29 12.32 -14.69
C GLN A 674 -2.80 12.39 -13.23
N GLY A 675 -2.42 11.24 -12.63
CA GLY A 675 -1.64 11.12 -11.39
C GLY A 675 -0.19 11.58 -11.52
N ARG A 676 0.25 12.52 -10.65
CA ARG A 676 1.65 12.99 -10.52
C ARG A 676 2.44 12.28 -9.39
N ASP A 677 1.74 11.35 -8.76
CA ASP A 677 2.13 10.14 -8.04
C ASP A 677 2.81 10.16 -6.68
N TYR A 678 2.52 9.10 -5.91
CA TYR A 678 3.16 8.64 -4.67
C TYR A 678 3.21 7.10 -4.57
N TRP A 679 2.54 6.37 -5.47
CA TRP A 679 2.30 4.93 -5.40
C TRP A 679 2.76 4.16 -6.64
N LEU A 680 3.03 4.85 -7.75
CA LEU A 680 3.86 4.31 -8.82
C LEU A 680 5.36 4.50 -8.48
N SER A 681 6.22 3.67 -9.09
CA SER A 681 7.65 3.59 -8.77
C SER A 681 8.33 4.96 -8.60
N PRO A 682 8.17 5.95 -9.50
CA PRO A 682 8.87 7.22 -9.35
C PRO A 682 8.56 7.99 -8.06
N GLY A 683 7.39 7.76 -7.45
CA GLY A 683 6.91 8.48 -6.28
C GLY A 683 7.13 7.75 -4.95
N VAL A 684 7.43 6.45 -4.97
CA VAL A 684 7.71 5.66 -3.77
C VAL A 684 9.21 5.73 -3.41
N PRO A 685 9.56 5.69 -2.11
CA PRO A 685 10.95 5.58 -1.68
C PRO A 685 11.56 4.25 -2.14
N HIS A 686 12.86 4.28 -2.42
CA HIS A 686 13.64 3.07 -2.75
C HIS A 686 14.76 2.86 -1.72
N CYS A 687 15.09 1.61 -1.42
CA CYS A 687 16.31 1.25 -0.70
C CYS A 687 17.53 1.88 -1.36
N ALA A 688 17.59 1.85 -2.71
CA ALA A 688 18.65 2.49 -3.50
C ALA A 688 18.76 4.02 -3.35
N ASP A 689 17.80 4.70 -2.71
CA ASP A 689 17.96 6.12 -2.36
C ASP A 689 19.07 6.31 -1.31
N CYS A 690 19.24 5.37 -0.38
CA CYS A 690 20.12 5.50 0.80
C CYS A 690 21.14 4.37 0.98
N HIS A 691 20.85 3.18 0.45
CA HIS A 691 21.70 2.00 0.54
C HIS A 691 22.59 1.89 -0.69
N ALA A 692 23.84 1.45 -0.47
CA ALA A 692 24.78 1.18 -1.54
C ALA A 692 24.50 -0.19 -2.16
N ALA A 693 24.76 -0.33 -3.47
CA ALA A 693 24.73 -1.63 -4.11
C ALA A 693 25.67 -2.63 -3.39
N PRO A 694 25.26 -3.91 -3.15
CA PRO A 694 24.09 -4.58 -3.73
C PRO A 694 22.81 -4.60 -2.87
N PHE A 695 22.68 -3.71 -1.90
CA PHE A 695 21.52 -3.64 -0.99
C PHE A 695 20.39 -2.80 -1.57
N VAL A 696 20.02 -3.10 -2.81
CA VAL A 696 19.12 -2.31 -3.65
C VAL A 696 18.07 -3.21 -4.28
N GLU A 697 17.00 -2.60 -4.77
CA GLU A 697 15.94 -3.30 -5.47
C GLU A 697 16.40 -3.96 -6.77
N SER A 698 15.61 -4.92 -7.24
CA SER A 698 15.73 -5.41 -8.62
C SER A 698 15.24 -4.35 -9.61
N GLN A 699 15.49 -4.57 -10.91
CA GLN A 699 14.94 -3.68 -11.93
C GLN A 699 13.42 -3.87 -12.07
N GLY A 700 12.71 -2.81 -12.47
CA GLY A 700 11.29 -2.85 -12.84
C GLY A 700 11.01 -3.54 -14.18
N GLY A 701 9.72 -3.56 -14.53
CA GLY A 701 9.20 -4.04 -15.82
C GLY A 701 8.12 -5.11 -15.73
N VAL A 702 8.11 -5.95 -14.68
CA VAL A 702 7.06 -6.97 -14.48
C VAL A 702 5.71 -6.32 -14.19
N ALA A 703 5.68 -5.26 -13.38
CA ALA A 703 4.48 -4.53 -13.02
C ALA A 703 4.27 -3.25 -13.85
N PHE A 704 4.59 -3.24 -15.14
CA PHE A 704 4.30 -2.08 -16.00
C PHE A 704 2.78 -1.78 -16.01
N PRO A 705 2.33 -0.52 -15.91
CA PRO A 705 3.11 0.73 -15.92
C PRO A 705 3.61 1.21 -14.56
N ILE A 706 3.36 0.50 -13.46
CA ILE A 706 3.81 0.89 -12.11
C ILE A 706 5.33 1.01 -12.04
N ASN A 707 6.05 0.09 -12.70
CA ASN A 707 7.51 0.03 -12.69
C ASN A 707 8.04 -0.09 -14.12
N GLN A 708 9.14 0.60 -14.43
CA GLN A 708 9.74 0.60 -15.76
C GLN A 708 10.95 -0.33 -15.85
N PRO A 709 11.14 -1.04 -16.98
CA PRO A 709 12.46 -1.58 -17.31
C PRO A 709 13.51 -0.46 -17.37
N GLY A 710 14.74 -0.78 -16.99
CA GLY A 710 15.85 0.18 -16.88
C GLY A 710 15.82 1.05 -15.63
N LYS A 711 14.85 0.87 -14.73
CA LYS A 711 14.69 1.64 -13.48
C LYS A 711 14.63 0.70 -12.28
N TYR A 712 14.98 1.17 -11.09
CA TYR A 712 14.71 0.41 -9.88
C TYR A 712 13.20 0.16 -9.74
N SER A 713 12.85 -1.02 -9.25
CA SER A 713 11.47 -1.43 -8.98
C SER A 713 11.03 -0.93 -7.60
N SER A 714 9.73 -0.68 -7.42
CA SER A 714 9.16 -0.62 -6.08
C SER A 714 9.47 -1.92 -5.32
N MET A 715 9.82 -1.80 -4.03
CA MET A 715 10.14 -2.92 -3.13
C MET A 715 9.06 -4.02 -3.12
N ARG A 716 7.78 -3.65 -3.29
CA ARG A 716 6.64 -4.59 -3.47
C ARG A 716 6.88 -5.61 -4.57
N TYR A 717 7.47 -5.17 -5.66
CA TYR A 717 7.67 -5.97 -6.86
C TYR A 717 9.11 -6.48 -7.00
N SER A 718 9.96 -6.20 -6.01
CA SER A 718 11.37 -6.59 -6.04
C SER A 718 11.58 -8.02 -5.54
N LYS A 719 12.40 -8.77 -6.26
CA LYS A 719 12.76 -10.16 -5.93
C LYS A 719 14.26 -10.38 -6.01
N GLY A 720 14.79 -11.12 -5.04
CA GLY A 720 16.18 -11.55 -4.98
C GLY A 720 16.29 -13.03 -4.57
N HIS A 721 17.51 -13.49 -4.30
CA HIS A 721 17.80 -14.79 -3.67
C HIS A 721 16.89 -15.96 -4.10
N SER A 722 17.00 -16.38 -5.38
CA SER A 722 16.20 -17.48 -5.95
C SER A 722 14.69 -17.21 -6.06
N GLY A 723 14.29 -15.95 -6.28
CA GLY A 723 12.90 -15.57 -6.56
C GLY A 723 12.07 -15.24 -5.32
N LEU A 724 12.70 -15.14 -4.14
CA LEU A 724 12.07 -14.60 -2.94
C LEU A 724 11.81 -13.11 -3.13
N ALA A 725 10.60 -12.67 -2.80
CA ALA A 725 10.26 -11.26 -2.69
C ALA A 725 11.12 -10.62 -1.60
N CYS A 726 11.55 -9.38 -1.80
CA CYS A 726 12.26 -8.63 -0.77
C CYS A 726 11.46 -8.60 0.53
N GLN A 727 10.13 -8.48 0.43
CA GLN A 727 9.21 -8.52 1.57
C GLN A 727 9.25 -9.84 2.35
N ALA A 728 9.59 -10.97 1.71
CA ALA A 728 9.68 -12.24 2.43
C ALA A 728 10.84 -12.25 3.44
N CYS A 729 11.95 -11.55 3.14
CA CYS A 729 13.10 -11.43 4.05
C CYS A 729 13.05 -10.18 4.93
N HIS A 730 12.47 -9.09 4.41
CA HIS A 730 12.46 -7.75 5.00
C HIS A 730 11.11 -7.31 5.54
N GLU A 731 10.11 -8.19 5.51
CA GLU A 731 8.71 -7.92 5.89
C GLU A 731 8.04 -6.87 4.96
N SER A 732 6.80 -6.48 5.24
CA SER A 732 5.98 -5.72 4.29
C SER A 732 6.35 -4.24 4.16
N ILE A 733 5.80 -3.56 3.15
CA ILE A 733 6.08 -2.15 2.83
C ILE A 733 5.51 -1.24 3.92
N HIS A 734 6.27 -0.21 4.30
CA HIS A 734 6.04 0.63 5.50
C HIS A 734 6.07 -0.13 6.83
N GLY A 735 6.37 -1.44 6.78
CA GLY A 735 6.61 -2.33 7.90
C GLY A 735 7.95 -3.03 7.75
N LEU A 736 9.00 -2.31 7.32
CA LEU A 736 10.37 -2.80 7.51
C LEU A 736 10.58 -2.88 9.02
N TYR A 737 10.50 -4.07 9.63
CA TYR A 737 10.58 -4.32 11.08
C TYR A 737 9.95 -3.25 12.01
N PRO A 738 8.88 -3.54 12.75
CA PRO A 738 8.69 -2.85 14.01
C PRO A 738 9.65 -3.48 15.00
N VAL A 739 10.73 -2.77 15.16
CA VAL A 739 11.74 -3.07 16.15
C VAL A 739 11.32 -2.60 17.56
N THR A 740 10.11 -2.03 17.70
CA THR A 740 9.50 -1.79 19.01
C THR A 740 8.29 -2.70 19.27
N PRO A 741 8.40 -3.70 20.17
CA PRO A 741 7.29 -4.58 20.50
C PRO A 741 6.12 -3.85 21.19
N ASN A 742 6.27 -2.58 21.58
CA ASN A 742 5.22 -1.81 22.24
C ASN A 742 4.26 -1.13 21.25
N VAL A 743 4.68 -0.91 19.99
CA VAL A 743 3.85 -0.23 18.98
C VAL A 743 3.15 -1.25 18.08
N ASP A 744 3.87 -2.29 17.67
CA ASP A 744 3.39 -3.40 16.83
C ASP A 744 4.02 -4.71 17.34
N VAL A 745 3.24 -5.47 18.11
CA VAL A 745 3.68 -6.78 18.63
C VAL A 745 3.69 -7.84 17.54
N THR A 746 2.87 -7.67 16.50
CA THR A 746 2.49 -8.74 15.58
C THR A 746 3.59 -9.02 14.57
N THR A 747 4.16 -7.97 14.00
CA THR A 747 5.26 -8.13 13.04
C THR A 747 6.56 -8.48 13.76
N TYR A 748 6.77 -7.98 14.99
CA TYR A 748 7.85 -8.47 15.86
C TYR A 748 7.75 -10.00 16.10
N GLN A 749 6.55 -10.48 16.43
CA GLN A 749 6.29 -11.91 16.63
C GLN A 749 6.49 -12.72 15.35
N GLN A 750 6.13 -12.16 14.20
CA GLN A 750 6.33 -12.80 12.91
C GLN A 750 7.81 -13.07 12.64
N ALA A 751 8.68 -12.04 12.63
CA ALA A 751 10.11 -12.22 12.44
C ALA A 751 10.71 -13.21 13.46
N ALA A 752 10.40 -13.02 14.75
CA ALA A 752 10.90 -13.90 15.82
C ALA A 752 10.43 -15.35 15.68
N SER A 753 9.26 -15.60 15.07
CA SER A 753 8.77 -16.95 14.80
C SER A 753 9.46 -17.63 13.61
N LEU A 754 9.96 -16.85 12.65
CA LEU A 754 10.63 -17.33 11.45
C LEU A 754 12.14 -17.52 11.66
N ASN A 755 12.76 -16.70 12.50
CA ASN A 755 14.17 -16.79 12.83
C ASN A 755 14.40 -17.83 13.94
N PRO A 756 15.20 -18.90 13.69
CA PRO A 756 15.42 -19.95 14.69
C PRO A 756 16.14 -19.50 15.97
N ASP A 757 16.80 -18.35 15.95
CA ASP A 757 17.45 -17.73 17.12
C ASP A 757 16.52 -16.76 17.87
N GLY A 758 15.28 -16.57 17.40
CA GLY A 758 14.30 -15.67 17.98
C GLY A 758 14.56 -14.18 17.70
N SER A 759 15.52 -13.84 16.83
CA SER A 759 15.74 -12.45 16.41
C SER A 759 14.56 -11.92 15.60
N HIS A 760 14.27 -10.63 15.74
CA HIS A 760 13.15 -9.96 15.06
C HIS A 760 13.59 -9.11 13.86
N GLY A 761 14.84 -9.28 13.41
CA GLY A 761 15.40 -8.61 12.22
C GLY A 761 15.26 -9.45 10.95
N PRO A 762 16.03 -9.13 9.88
CA PRO A 762 15.94 -9.87 8.62
C PRO A 762 16.08 -11.36 8.79
N LEU A 763 15.29 -12.09 7.99
CA LEU A 763 15.29 -13.53 8.04
C LEU A 763 16.71 -14.05 7.86
N LYS A 764 17.16 -14.85 8.83
CA LYS A 764 18.51 -15.41 8.83
C LYS A 764 18.57 -16.58 7.85
N CYS A 765 19.77 -16.87 7.36
CA CYS A 765 19.97 -17.98 6.42
C CYS A 765 19.42 -19.31 6.96
N LYS A 766 19.51 -19.54 8.28
CA LYS A 766 19.02 -20.75 8.96
C LYS A 766 17.51 -20.97 8.86
N THR A 767 16.73 -19.92 8.55
CA THR A 767 15.28 -20.04 8.33
C THR A 767 14.98 -21.01 7.17
N CYS A 768 15.76 -20.95 6.09
CA CYS A 768 15.56 -21.83 4.93
C CYS A 768 16.64 -22.92 4.79
N HIS A 769 17.84 -22.68 5.32
CA HIS A 769 18.97 -23.60 5.27
C HIS A 769 19.14 -24.34 6.61
N ALA A 770 18.81 -25.63 6.70
CA ALA A 770 18.91 -26.35 7.98
C ALA A 770 20.36 -26.52 8.49
N ALA A 771 21.35 -26.50 7.60
CA ALA A 771 22.76 -26.63 7.94
C ALA A 771 23.50 -25.31 7.72
N VAL A 772 23.84 -24.64 8.82
CA VAL A 772 24.68 -23.45 8.87
C VAL A 772 25.86 -23.71 9.81
N ASN A 773 26.97 -23.02 9.59
CA ASN A 773 28.13 -23.05 10.49
C ASN A 773 27.91 -22.19 11.74
N GLU A 774 28.94 -22.06 12.57
CA GLU A 774 28.90 -21.28 13.82
C GLU A 774 28.62 -19.78 13.60
N ASN A 775 28.97 -19.24 12.43
CA ASN A 775 28.69 -17.87 12.03
C ASN A 775 27.27 -17.70 11.45
N GLY A 776 26.48 -18.78 11.33
CA GLY A 776 25.16 -18.74 10.73
C GLY A 776 25.16 -18.75 9.20
N VAL A 777 26.31 -19.03 8.56
CA VAL A 777 26.45 -19.11 7.10
C VAL A 777 26.10 -20.53 6.62
N PRO A 778 25.30 -20.71 5.56
CA PRO A 778 24.98 -22.04 5.02
C PRO A 778 26.21 -22.83 4.62
N LEU A 779 26.28 -24.11 4.99
CA LEU A 779 27.43 -24.98 4.65
C LEU A 779 27.66 -25.10 3.14
N ILE A 780 26.60 -24.96 2.32
CA ILE A 780 26.69 -24.94 0.85
C ILE A 780 27.49 -23.73 0.31
N ALA A 781 27.61 -22.66 1.11
CA ALA A 781 28.30 -21.43 0.76
C ALA A 781 29.59 -21.22 1.56
N GLU A 782 29.92 -22.08 2.53
CA GLU A 782 31.00 -21.86 3.50
C GLU A 782 32.36 -21.56 2.85
N ASP A 783 32.73 -22.32 1.81
CA ASP A 783 34.01 -22.18 1.10
C ASP A 783 33.97 -21.14 -0.05
N ARG A 784 32.89 -20.37 -0.20
CA ARG A 784 32.82 -19.36 -1.27
C ARG A 784 33.70 -18.17 -0.92
N GLU A 785 34.28 -17.55 -1.94
CA GLU A 785 35.07 -16.33 -1.80
C GLU A 785 34.30 -15.13 -2.35
N TYR A 786 34.31 -14.02 -1.61
CA TYR A 786 33.78 -12.73 -2.04
C TYR A 786 34.71 -11.61 -1.56
N ASN A 787 35.08 -10.70 -2.46
CA ASN A 787 36.02 -9.61 -2.20
C ASN A 787 37.35 -10.05 -1.53
N GLY A 788 37.91 -11.20 -1.95
CA GLY A 788 39.19 -11.70 -1.43
C GLY A 788 39.10 -12.37 -0.05
N LYS A 789 37.89 -12.66 0.44
CA LYS A 789 37.64 -13.24 1.76
C LYS A 789 36.68 -14.43 1.66
N ILE A 790 36.85 -15.41 2.55
CA ILE A 790 35.96 -16.57 2.64
C ILE A 790 34.66 -16.16 3.32
N VAL A 791 33.51 -16.40 2.67
CA VAL A 791 32.21 -15.96 3.18
C VAL A 791 31.77 -16.74 4.42
N GLY A 792 32.22 -17.99 4.60
CA GLY A 792 31.93 -18.81 5.77
C GLY A 792 32.43 -18.21 7.09
N GLU A 793 33.42 -17.32 7.04
CA GLU A 793 34.05 -16.72 8.21
C GLU A 793 33.32 -15.46 8.73
N ASP A 794 32.38 -14.90 7.95
CA ASP A 794 31.70 -13.64 8.28
C ASP A 794 30.27 -13.63 7.73
N TYR A 795 29.27 -13.58 8.63
CA TYR A 795 27.86 -13.56 8.26
C TYR A 795 27.50 -12.35 7.38
N ASP A 796 28.01 -11.16 7.68
CA ASP A 796 27.70 -9.96 6.89
C ASP A 796 28.30 -10.08 5.49
N LEU A 797 29.51 -10.65 5.38
CA LEU A 797 30.11 -10.94 4.08
C LEU A 797 29.29 -11.95 3.28
N ALA A 798 28.74 -12.98 3.92
CA ALA A 798 27.83 -13.93 3.27
C ALA A 798 26.53 -13.27 2.79
N VAL A 799 25.98 -12.35 3.59
CA VAL A 799 24.82 -11.54 3.19
C VAL A 799 25.15 -10.67 1.97
N GLN A 800 26.28 -9.95 1.98
CA GLN A 800 26.75 -9.15 0.84
C GLN A 800 26.91 -10.02 -0.42
N TYR A 801 27.54 -11.18 -0.28
CA TYR A 801 27.73 -12.13 -1.37
C TYR A 801 26.37 -12.52 -1.97
N MET A 802 25.41 -12.91 -1.14
CA MET A 802 24.10 -13.35 -1.62
C MET A 802 23.29 -12.25 -2.33
N HIS A 803 23.38 -11.01 -1.86
CA HIS A 803 22.78 -9.87 -2.56
C HIS A 803 23.48 -9.61 -3.91
N SER A 804 24.79 -9.81 -3.99
CA SER A 804 25.56 -9.55 -5.22
C SER A 804 25.35 -10.59 -6.33
N ILE A 805 25.04 -11.85 -5.97
CA ILE A 805 24.87 -12.95 -6.95
C ILE A 805 23.40 -13.25 -7.26
N GLY A 806 22.47 -12.52 -6.64
CA GLY A 806 21.06 -12.63 -6.93
C GLY A 806 20.81 -12.39 -8.41
N LYS A 807 20.12 -13.33 -9.07
CA LYS A 807 19.59 -13.05 -10.40
C LYS A 807 18.42 -12.10 -10.24
N ASP A 808 18.37 -11.09 -11.11
CA ASP A 808 17.18 -10.26 -11.23
C ASP A 808 16.03 -11.12 -11.80
N GLU A 809 15.21 -11.66 -10.89
CA GLU A 809 13.96 -12.35 -11.23
C GLU A 809 12.76 -11.37 -11.17
N GLY A 810 12.93 -10.16 -10.62
CA GLY A 810 11.91 -9.11 -10.58
C GLY A 810 11.74 -8.38 -11.91
N GLY A 811 12.78 -8.38 -12.75
CA GLY A 811 12.78 -7.92 -14.13
C GLY A 811 12.54 -9.04 -15.17
N ARG A 812 12.58 -10.31 -14.78
CA ARG A 812 12.32 -11.45 -15.68
C ARG A 812 10.82 -11.62 -15.88
N GLY A 813 10.37 -11.19 -17.05
CA GLY A 813 8.95 -11.25 -17.45
C GLY A 813 8.55 -10.07 -18.33
N GLY A 814 9.34 -9.00 -18.35
CA GLY A 814 9.10 -7.82 -19.18
C GLY A 814 9.42 -8.01 -20.66
N GLN A 815 8.76 -8.95 -21.35
CA GLN A 815 8.17 -8.51 -22.61
C GLN A 815 6.94 -7.72 -22.15
N PRO A 816 6.91 -6.39 -22.30
CA PRO A 816 5.67 -5.68 -22.04
C PRO A 816 4.58 -6.39 -22.83
N PHE A 817 3.40 -6.55 -22.22
CA PHE A 817 2.18 -6.51 -22.99
C PHE A 817 2.24 -5.19 -23.76
N VAL A 818 2.83 -5.19 -24.96
CA VAL A 818 2.68 -4.11 -25.91
C VAL A 818 1.26 -4.29 -26.42
N ALA A 819 0.31 -3.68 -25.71
CA ALA A 819 -1.01 -3.42 -26.26
C ALA A 819 -0.77 -2.70 -27.60
N GLY A 820 -0.97 -3.40 -28.72
CA GLY A 820 -0.68 -2.82 -30.04
C GLY A 820 -0.11 -3.75 -31.12
N LYS A 821 -0.48 -5.04 -31.13
CA LYS A 821 -0.60 -5.78 -32.40
C LYS A 821 -1.93 -6.48 -32.51
#